data_AF-A0A1Z5KY52-F1
#
_entry.id   AF-A0A1Z5KY52-F1
#
_cell.length_a   1.000
_cell.length_b   1.000
_cell.length_c   1.000
_cell.angle_alpha   90.00
_cell.angle_beta   90.00
_cell.angle_gamma   90.00
#
_symmetry.space_group_name_H-M   'P 1'
#
loop_
_entity.id
_entity.type
_entity.pdbx_description
1 polymer ?
#
loop_
_entity_poly.entity_id
_entity_poly.type
_entity_poly.pdbx_seq_one_letter_code
_entity_poly.pdbx_strand_id
1 'polypeptide(L)'
;MCTIDMDIALKRFNRNWEAGAADAPQQIERCCAELRSCLFQLNDTAKQVLLNHVYAAVENVVKGCRYYRVQEDGPKKQDVSPDNPLVSRYFVIQCKVPSLEIEEMEKLMYTPNGAFVMAHNGWVMGDDPLRNFAEPGSNVYLRRELIPWGDNVKLRYGKSTKDCPFLWQYMKDYVCETAQLFHGIRLDNCHSTPLHVAVYFIDAARLVRPDLYVVAELFTSSETTDNLFVNRLGITSLIRENMSAYDCHDLGRLVHRFGGAPVGSFMPPPVRPLAPSIAHALFLDLTHDNPSPFEKRSVYDVLASSAIVSMAGCSTGSNRGYDELVSHHIHVVEEFRQYPIWTTGVARKTCEVSIGSGIIAAKRALNELHYELGAHGFTQVYVDQVDPDTVSITRHHPVTHQSVVLVARTSFSFPKKPNETGCIPPLCIPGVIEEVIFEARIVRDPSYDEPEVRDEHYINGVRSYKLEIREHLSLYESKMVELSEASEVNLQELDFTTFTPGSVIAFKVSMHTSAKTAAMLIRKHLAVFGYENCPEGVNPNAEDGIHTIACRLTLCDLNRVMFRVECEEQAEGRGAGAYRLPIVGPVIYCGLQGFMSVLAEIRCKNDLGHPLCDNLRVGDWMMDYIIHRLVYEHSSLALSEWFNKLFTAAKKLPRYLIPSYFDAIVTGTFCILLEEIWQKMSDFVRHGPVVVRELALGSVMMGGWVPGTNLPPLSPALTPPHPPHRINEAGKREEACTTLAAGLPHFATGYMRNWGRDTFIALRGLFLLTGRHQEARYIILAFAGCLRHGLIPNLLDKGNFARYNCRDAVWWWLQCIQEYTKEVPNGHLILKDKVSRLYPTDDSPALEAGICDMPLEEVIQEALQRHFEGVSFRERNAGPQLDQHMLDEGFNVTFATNPMTGFVYGGNSHNCGTWMDKMGSSEKAGNKGRPATPRDGSAVEIVGLCKSTLRWLDKMYKDGHYPYNAVEKNDYGIKTVMTFEQWGALIKQNFESCFWVPEAGQNIPKEDPHPELIHRRGIYKDTYLASQAWTDYQLRPNFCIAMAVAPELFDPEHAWAALTSVRNILLGPFGMKTLDPNDMNYNGYYYNNNDSHDYKVAHGMNYHQGPEWLWPVGYYLRARLRFVRKIGDAQALKTTLAETKEILSNNFQLLQSTPWRGLPELTNRDGEPCPDSCPVQAWSHATLLEVFHDLQQGE
;
A
#
# COMPACT_ATOMS: atom_id res chain seq x y z
N MET A 1 40.32 37.69 15.80
CA MET A 1 40.21 39.11 15.41
C MET A 1 39.55 39.19 14.05
N CYS A 2 38.54 40.05 13.87
CA CYS A 2 37.97 40.29 12.54
C CYS A 2 38.93 41.20 11.76
N THR A 3 39.61 40.64 10.77
CA THR A 3 40.61 41.35 9.97
C THR A 3 40.13 41.49 8.53
N ILE A 4 40.57 42.56 7.86
CA ILE A 4 40.30 42.78 6.45
C ILE A 4 41.41 42.09 5.66
N ASP A 5 41.02 41.28 4.67
CA ASP A 5 41.95 40.86 3.62
C ASP A 5 42.21 42.06 2.69
N MET A 6 43.38 42.66 2.85
CA MET A 6 43.75 43.87 2.12
C MET A 6 43.94 43.61 0.61
N ASP A 7 44.29 42.39 0.20
CA ASP A 7 44.45 42.06 -1.21
C ASP A 7 43.09 42.01 -1.91
N ILE A 8 42.08 41.45 -1.25
CA ILE A 8 40.69 41.45 -1.73
C ILE A 8 40.13 42.88 -1.74
N ALA A 9 40.36 43.65 -0.67
CA ALA A 9 39.90 45.03 -0.57
C ALA A 9 40.48 45.89 -1.70
N LEU A 10 41.79 45.81 -1.95
CA LEU A 10 42.44 46.51 -3.05
C LEU A 10 41.83 46.12 -4.40
N LYS A 11 41.69 44.82 -4.70
CA LYS A 11 41.07 44.37 -5.98
C LYS A 11 39.63 44.84 -6.17
N ARG A 12 38.87 45.05 -5.10
CA ARG A 12 37.44 45.39 -5.16
C ARG A 12 37.20 46.89 -5.26
N PHE A 13 37.96 47.69 -4.51
CA PHE A 13 37.75 49.14 -4.41
C PHE A 13 38.72 49.95 -5.30
N ASN A 14 39.77 49.33 -5.87
CA ASN A 14 40.71 49.96 -6.80
C ASN A 14 40.43 49.56 -8.28
N ARG A 15 39.20 49.81 -8.78
CA ARG A 15 38.75 49.30 -10.11
C ARG A 15 38.63 50.31 -11.26
N ASN A 16 38.56 51.61 -10.98
CA ASN A 16 38.30 52.62 -12.01
C ASN A 16 39.49 53.57 -12.17
N TRP A 17 40.53 53.15 -12.88
CA TRP A 17 41.49 54.08 -13.48
C TRP A 17 40.88 54.56 -14.80
N GLU A 18 40.07 55.63 -14.78
CA GLU A 18 39.67 56.29 -16.02
C GLU A 18 40.90 56.95 -16.65
N ALA A 19 41.18 56.60 -17.90
CA ALA A 19 42.26 57.20 -18.69
C ALA A 19 41.94 58.67 -18.96
N GLY A 20 42.34 59.55 -18.03
CA GLY A 20 42.10 61.00 -18.11
C GLY A 20 41.90 61.71 -16.76
N ALA A 21 41.80 61.00 -15.63
CA ALA A 21 41.69 61.63 -14.32
C ALA A 21 43.02 62.32 -13.92
N ALA A 22 43.05 63.65 -13.99
CA ALA A 22 44.25 64.47 -13.82
C ALA A 22 44.73 64.64 -12.36
N ASP A 23 44.18 63.90 -11.38
CA ASP A 23 44.56 64.05 -9.97
C ASP A 23 44.54 62.72 -9.20
N ALA A 24 45.69 62.02 -9.17
CA ALA A 24 45.88 60.75 -8.46
C ALA A 24 45.50 60.78 -6.95
N PRO A 25 45.71 61.87 -6.20
CA PRO A 25 45.29 61.97 -4.80
C PRO A 25 43.77 61.87 -4.61
N GLN A 26 42.96 62.51 -5.47
CA GLN A 26 41.50 62.47 -5.37
C GLN A 26 40.94 61.07 -5.60
N GLN A 27 41.57 60.29 -6.50
CA GLN A 27 41.14 58.92 -6.75
C GLN A 27 41.45 57.98 -5.57
N ILE A 28 42.63 58.12 -4.94
CA ILE A 28 42.97 57.39 -3.72
C ILE A 28 41.99 57.73 -2.60
N GLU A 29 41.68 59.03 -2.43
CA GLU A 29 40.71 59.48 -1.44
C GLU A 29 39.32 58.89 -1.69
N ARG A 30 38.87 58.83 -2.96
CA ARG A 30 37.60 58.19 -3.34
C ARG A 30 37.59 56.69 -3.06
N CYS A 31 38.63 55.95 -3.46
CA CYS A 31 38.74 54.52 -3.16
C CYS A 31 38.77 54.25 -1.64
N CYS A 32 39.49 55.08 -0.87
CA CYS A 32 39.51 55.01 0.58
C CYS A 32 38.15 55.36 1.20
N ALA A 33 37.42 56.32 0.65
CA ALA A 33 36.07 56.68 1.10
C ALA A 33 35.05 55.57 0.81
N GLU A 34 35.12 54.93 -0.36
CA GLU A 34 34.26 53.79 -0.73
C GLU A 34 34.55 52.57 0.17
N LEU A 35 35.83 52.23 0.41
CA LEU A 35 36.21 51.19 1.36
C LEU A 35 35.73 51.53 2.78
N ARG A 36 35.94 52.77 3.24
CA ARG A 36 35.49 53.23 4.56
C ARG A 36 33.97 53.14 4.70
N SER A 37 33.21 53.53 3.67
CA SER A 37 31.75 53.41 3.65
C SER A 37 31.31 51.95 3.74
N CYS A 38 31.95 51.04 2.99
CA CYS A 38 31.66 49.61 3.07
C CYS A 38 31.98 49.03 4.45
N LEU A 39 33.12 49.42 5.05
CA LEU A 39 33.49 49.01 6.40
C LEU A 39 32.49 49.53 7.43
N PHE A 40 32.00 50.76 7.31
CA PHE A 40 30.94 51.25 8.19
C PHE A 40 29.65 50.46 8.05
N GLN A 41 29.24 50.08 6.84
CA GLN A 41 28.06 49.24 6.63
C GLN A 41 28.23 47.83 7.23
N LEU A 42 29.40 47.20 7.03
CA LEU A 42 29.71 45.90 7.60
C LEU A 42 29.78 45.94 9.13
N ASN A 43 30.41 46.98 9.69
CA ASN A 43 30.46 47.19 11.13
C ASN A 43 29.09 47.52 11.72
N ASP A 44 28.24 48.27 11.01
CA ASP A 44 26.86 48.52 11.46
C ASP A 44 26.06 47.21 11.45
N THR A 45 26.18 46.39 10.41
CA THR A 45 25.57 45.06 10.36
C THR A 45 26.05 44.18 11.52
N ALA A 46 27.36 44.12 11.77
CA ALA A 46 27.92 43.37 12.90
C ALA A 46 27.46 43.94 14.26
N LYS A 47 27.33 45.27 14.37
CA LYS A 47 26.80 45.96 15.55
C LYS A 47 25.33 45.58 15.79
N GLN A 48 24.50 45.51 14.75
CA GLN A 48 23.11 45.06 14.89
C GLN A 48 23.04 43.62 15.39
N VAL A 49 23.87 42.72 14.84
CA VAL A 49 23.97 41.33 15.33
C VAL A 49 24.40 41.29 16.80
N LEU A 50 25.44 42.05 17.18
CA LEU A 50 25.89 42.13 18.57
C LEU A 50 24.81 42.67 19.50
N LEU A 51 24.11 43.75 19.10
CA LEU A 51 23.01 44.34 19.87
C LEU A 51 21.91 43.32 20.11
N ASN A 52 21.55 42.52 19.10
CA ASN A 52 20.57 41.45 19.26
C ASN A 52 21.00 40.40 20.30
N HIS A 53 22.29 40.02 20.33
CA HIS A 53 22.81 39.10 21.35
C HIS A 53 22.79 39.73 22.75
N VAL A 54 23.16 41.01 22.87
CA VAL A 54 23.12 41.75 24.14
C VAL A 54 21.69 41.89 24.65
N TYR A 55 20.73 42.23 23.79
CA TYR A 55 19.32 42.32 24.18
C TYR A 55 18.80 40.98 24.68
N ALA A 56 19.10 39.88 23.99
CA ALA A 56 18.72 38.54 24.45
C ALA A 56 19.36 38.20 25.81
N ALA A 57 20.64 38.51 26.00
CA ALA A 57 21.33 38.30 27.28
C ALA A 57 20.69 39.07 28.44
N VAL A 58 20.39 40.35 28.23
CA VAL A 58 19.73 41.19 29.24
C VAL A 58 18.34 40.65 29.56
N GLU A 59 17.55 40.32 28.53
CA GLU A 59 16.20 39.79 28.72
C GLU A 59 16.21 38.47 29.51
N ASN A 60 17.13 37.56 29.19
CA ASN A 60 17.23 36.28 29.90
C ASN A 60 17.72 36.44 31.33
N VAL A 61 18.63 37.37 31.60
CA VAL A 61 19.02 37.73 32.99
C VAL A 61 17.81 38.26 33.75
N VAL A 62 17.00 39.14 33.15
CA VAL A 62 15.78 39.67 33.78
C VAL A 62 14.76 38.55 34.05
N LYS A 63 14.56 37.64 33.10
CA LYS A 63 13.69 36.46 33.27
C LYS A 63 14.18 35.56 34.41
N GLY A 64 15.47 35.23 34.44
CA GLY A 64 16.07 34.44 35.51
C GLY A 64 15.92 35.10 36.87
N CYS A 65 16.24 36.40 36.99
CA CYS A 65 16.05 37.16 38.22
C CYS A 65 14.58 37.15 38.66
N ARG A 66 13.64 37.34 37.74
CA ARG A 66 12.20 37.28 38.05
C ARG A 66 11.83 35.92 38.62
N TYR A 67 12.20 34.83 37.94
CA TYR A 67 11.89 33.47 38.37
C TYR A 67 12.49 33.15 39.74
N TYR A 68 13.80 33.33 39.93
CA TYR A 68 14.46 32.94 41.17
C TYR A 68 14.07 33.77 42.40
N ARG A 69 13.56 35.00 42.21
CA ARG A 69 13.43 35.99 43.28
C ARG A 69 12.00 36.44 43.56
N VAL A 70 11.16 36.57 42.53
CA VAL A 70 9.87 37.29 42.63
C VAL A 70 8.67 36.47 42.17
N GLN A 71 8.84 35.61 41.17
CA GLN A 71 7.73 34.83 40.59
C GLN A 71 7.13 33.87 41.63
N GLU A 72 5.82 33.68 41.57
CA GLU A 72 5.08 32.95 42.60
C GLU A 72 5.42 31.45 42.65
N ASP A 73 5.67 30.85 41.50
CA ASP A 73 6.08 29.47 41.24
C ASP A 73 7.61 29.28 41.18
N GLY A 74 8.38 30.32 41.50
CA GLY A 74 9.83 30.26 41.59
C GLY A 74 10.35 30.04 43.02
N PRO A 75 11.66 29.80 43.20
CA PRO A 75 12.25 29.46 44.49
C PRO A 75 12.33 30.62 45.50
N LYS A 76 11.97 31.85 45.12
CA LYS A 76 11.87 33.04 46.01
C LYS A 76 13.08 33.26 46.93
N LYS A 77 14.30 33.07 46.40
CA LYS A 77 15.53 33.30 47.15
C LYS A 77 15.69 34.80 47.47
N GLN A 78 15.58 35.19 48.73
CA GLN A 78 15.54 36.61 49.10
C GLN A 78 16.94 37.25 49.22
N ASP A 79 17.99 36.47 49.45
CA ASP A 79 19.35 36.95 49.72
C ASP A 79 20.23 36.99 48.45
N VAL A 80 20.93 38.10 48.22
CA VAL A 80 22.00 38.15 47.21
C VAL A 80 23.33 37.96 47.94
N SER A 81 23.93 36.80 47.75
CA SER A 81 25.14 36.37 48.45
C SER A 81 26.10 35.66 47.49
N PRO A 82 27.36 35.38 47.86
CA PRO A 82 28.25 34.56 47.05
C PRO A 82 27.63 33.20 46.71
N ASP A 83 26.88 32.60 47.62
CA ASP A 83 26.23 31.30 47.44
C ASP A 83 24.93 31.40 46.63
N ASN A 84 24.23 32.53 46.71
CA ASN A 84 23.04 32.85 45.91
C ASN A 84 23.26 34.14 45.07
N PRO A 85 24.06 34.07 43.98
CA PRO A 85 24.36 35.25 43.17
C PRO A 85 23.11 35.79 42.46
N LEU A 86 23.17 37.05 42.01
CA LEU A 86 22.08 37.68 41.26
C LEU A 86 21.84 36.99 39.91
N VAL A 87 22.92 36.58 39.24
CA VAL A 87 22.90 35.81 37.99
C VAL A 87 23.54 34.46 38.26
N SER A 88 22.92 33.38 37.80
CA SER A 88 23.44 32.02 37.95
C SER A 88 24.85 31.91 37.37
N ARG A 89 25.68 31.05 37.99
CA ARG A 89 27.04 30.80 37.50
C ARG A 89 26.97 29.93 36.24
N TYR A 90 27.58 30.40 35.15
CA TYR A 90 27.66 29.66 33.87
C TYR A 90 29.00 28.93 33.70
N PHE A 91 30.01 29.33 34.48
CA PHE A 91 31.34 28.74 34.47
C PHE A 91 31.85 28.57 35.89
N VAL A 92 32.59 27.49 36.11
CA VAL A 92 33.36 27.26 37.34
C VAL A 92 34.85 27.49 37.02
N ILE A 93 35.55 28.16 37.93
CA ILE A 93 36.98 28.44 37.78
C ILE A 93 37.73 27.60 38.81
N GLN A 94 38.44 26.56 38.35
CA GLN A 94 39.23 25.66 39.20
C GLN A 94 40.74 25.97 39.13
N CYS A 95 41.10 27.24 39.19
CA CYS A 95 42.49 27.67 39.34
C CYS A 95 42.58 28.92 40.23
N LYS A 96 43.77 29.23 40.73
CA LYS A 96 43.99 30.45 41.52
C LYS A 96 43.91 31.67 40.61
N VAL A 97 42.95 32.55 40.87
CA VAL A 97 42.82 33.85 40.22
C VAL A 97 43.22 34.96 41.20
N PRO A 98 44.08 35.93 40.82
CA PRO A 98 44.52 37.01 41.72
C PRO A 98 43.40 37.95 42.16
N SER A 99 42.49 38.32 41.24
CA SER A 99 41.26 39.09 41.52
C SER A 99 40.13 38.76 40.54
N LEU A 100 38.90 39.17 40.86
CA LEU A 100 37.71 39.00 40.00
C LEU A 100 37.49 40.16 39.02
N GLU A 101 38.49 41.04 38.85
CA GLU A 101 38.41 42.15 37.90
C GLU A 101 38.40 41.66 36.45
N ILE A 102 37.63 42.37 35.59
CA ILE A 102 37.37 41.96 34.19
C ILE A 102 38.68 41.78 33.42
N GLU A 103 39.62 42.70 33.57
CA GLU A 103 40.90 42.69 32.84
C GLU A 103 41.80 41.50 33.22
N GLU A 104 41.75 41.05 34.48
CA GLU A 104 42.52 39.90 34.93
C GLU A 104 41.87 38.58 34.51
N MET A 105 40.52 38.50 34.55
CA MET A 105 39.78 37.37 34.02
C MET A 105 39.97 37.23 32.51
N GLU A 106 40.04 38.34 31.76
CA GLU A 106 40.32 38.32 30.33
C GLU A 106 41.73 37.79 30.03
N LYS A 107 42.74 38.26 30.79
CA LYS A 107 44.10 37.74 30.67
C LYS A 107 44.17 36.24 30.96
N LEU A 108 43.46 35.75 31.99
CA LEU A 108 43.42 34.34 32.37
C LEU A 108 43.00 33.43 31.22
N MET A 109 41.99 33.83 30.42
CA MET A 109 41.47 33.04 29.29
C MET A 109 42.54 32.71 28.23
N TYR A 110 43.56 33.56 28.09
CA TYR A 110 44.64 33.38 27.11
C TYR A 110 45.91 32.75 27.73
N THR A 111 45.81 32.19 28.93
CA THR A 111 46.88 31.42 29.59
C THR A 111 46.55 29.93 29.63
N PRO A 112 47.51 29.03 29.93
CA PRO A 112 47.23 27.61 30.15
C PRO A 112 46.18 27.37 31.26
N ASN A 113 46.05 28.28 32.22
CA ASN A 113 45.05 28.19 33.29
C ASN A 113 43.61 28.42 32.78
N GLY A 114 43.43 28.96 31.58
CA GLY A 114 42.12 29.09 30.94
C GLY A 114 41.40 27.75 30.76
N ALA A 115 42.14 26.64 30.68
CA ALA A 115 41.57 25.28 30.63
C ALA A 115 40.77 24.89 31.89
N PHE A 116 41.00 25.58 33.02
CA PHE A 116 40.27 25.37 34.27
C PHE A 116 39.04 26.29 34.42
N VAL A 117 38.73 27.08 33.39
CA VAL A 117 37.47 27.82 33.28
C VAL A 117 36.48 26.91 32.53
N MET A 118 35.70 26.14 33.29
CA MET A 118 34.86 25.08 32.76
C MET A 118 33.41 25.51 32.71
N ALA A 119 32.72 25.21 31.61
CA ALA A 119 31.31 25.55 31.44
C ALA A 119 30.41 24.60 32.24
N HIS A 120 29.40 25.17 32.90
CA HIS A 120 28.33 24.37 33.49
C HIS A 120 27.46 23.74 32.40
N ASN A 121 26.92 22.55 32.68
CA ASN A 121 25.86 21.97 31.85
C ASN A 121 24.50 22.57 32.24
N GLY A 122 23.45 22.16 31.55
CA GLY A 122 22.08 22.62 31.80
C GLY A 122 21.20 22.28 30.62
N TRP A 123 20.11 23.02 30.49
CA TRP A 123 19.17 22.85 29.39
C TRP A 123 18.71 24.20 28.82
N VAL A 124 18.25 24.19 27.57
CA VAL A 124 17.80 25.38 26.85
C VAL A 124 16.37 25.14 26.39
N MET A 125 15.46 26.02 26.78
CA MET A 125 14.05 25.95 26.36
C MET A 125 13.93 25.96 24.84
N GLY A 126 13.37 24.89 24.26
CA GLY A 126 13.02 24.80 22.83
C GLY A 126 14.22 24.76 21.87
N ASP A 127 15.42 24.40 22.33
CA ASP A 127 16.59 24.22 21.46
C ASP A 127 16.53 22.89 20.69
N ASP A 128 17.31 22.80 19.62
CA ASP A 128 17.45 21.57 18.84
C ASP A 128 18.24 20.52 19.65
N PRO A 129 17.64 19.38 20.03
CA PRO A 129 18.31 18.35 20.82
C PRO A 129 19.49 17.70 20.07
N LEU A 130 19.53 17.77 18.74
CA LEU A 130 20.65 17.25 17.95
C LEU A 130 21.86 18.17 17.96
N ARG A 131 21.69 19.42 18.40
CA ARG A 131 22.76 20.42 18.46
C ARG A 131 23.32 20.53 19.87
N ASN A 132 24.63 20.37 19.99
CA ASN A 132 25.30 20.69 21.24
C ASN A 132 25.37 22.21 21.43
N PHE A 133 24.61 22.75 22.39
CA PHE A 133 24.56 24.19 22.69
C PHE A 133 25.88 24.81 23.18
N ALA A 134 26.88 23.99 23.50
CA ALA A 134 28.23 24.47 23.84
C ALA A 134 29.16 24.57 22.62
N GLU A 135 28.72 24.16 21.42
CA GLU A 135 29.53 24.24 20.21
C GLU A 135 29.63 25.67 19.66
N PRO A 136 30.73 25.97 18.93
CA PRO A 136 30.87 27.25 18.24
C PRO A 136 29.66 27.56 17.35
N GLY A 137 29.13 28.78 17.46
CA GLY A 137 27.97 29.25 16.68
C GLY A 137 26.62 29.15 17.40
N SER A 138 26.50 28.40 18.50
CA SER A 138 25.26 28.35 19.29
C SER A 138 24.97 29.67 20.03
N ASN A 139 26.00 30.34 20.55
CA ASN A 139 25.91 31.58 21.33
C ASN A 139 25.03 31.50 22.60
N VAL A 140 24.56 30.32 23.01
CA VAL A 140 23.67 30.14 24.18
C VAL A 140 24.25 30.69 25.48
N TYR A 141 25.53 30.41 25.76
CA TYR A 141 26.21 30.96 26.95
C TYR A 141 26.36 32.49 26.90
N LEU A 142 26.59 33.04 25.71
CA LEU A 142 26.74 34.49 25.49
C LEU A 142 25.38 35.20 25.68
N ARG A 143 24.32 34.63 25.10
CA ARG A 143 22.94 35.13 25.16
C ARG A 143 22.22 34.78 26.47
N ARG A 144 22.89 34.10 27.40
CA ARG A 144 22.33 33.67 28.71
C ARG A 144 21.06 32.83 28.58
N GLU A 145 20.94 32.05 27.50
CA GLU A 145 19.77 31.22 27.20
C GLU A 145 19.77 29.89 27.97
N LEU A 146 20.94 29.44 28.43
CA LEU A 146 21.07 28.24 29.25
C LEU A 146 20.51 28.49 30.65
N ILE A 147 19.75 27.52 31.16
CA ILE A 147 19.43 27.36 32.58
C ILE A 147 20.51 26.43 33.16
N PRO A 148 21.53 26.98 33.85
CA PRO A 148 22.72 26.20 34.20
C PRO A 148 22.53 25.41 35.51
N TRP A 149 23.10 24.21 35.54
CA TRP A 149 23.23 23.39 36.74
C TRP A 149 24.59 23.66 37.39
N GLY A 150 24.59 24.47 38.45
CA GLY A 150 25.81 24.98 39.10
C GLY A 150 26.65 23.92 39.83
N ASP A 151 26.10 22.72 40.00
CA ASP A 151 26.73 21.53 40.57
C ASP A 151 27.51 20.71 39.54
N ASN A 152 27.23 20.88 38.24
CA ASN A 152 27.71 20.00 37.17
C ASN A 152 28.54 20.73 36.10
N VAL A 153 29.62 20.09 35.63
CA VAL A 153 30.46 20.57 34.52
C VAL A 153 30.09 19.82 33.24
N LYS A 154 29.96 20.53 32.11
CA LYS A 154 29.67 19.91 30.82
C LYS A 154 30.89 19.19 30.25
N LEU A 155 30.74 17.90 29.95
CA LEU A 155 31.80 17.07 29.36
C LEU A 155 31.92 17.31 27.84
N ARG A 156 33.13 17.65 27.37
CA ARG A 156 33.41 17.94 25.95
C ARG A 156 34.05 16.75 25.24
N TYR A 157 33.22 15.88 24.68
CA TYR A 157 33.66 14.69 23.93
C TYR A 157 34.31 15.00 22.58
N GLY A 158 33.86 16.06 21.88
CA GLY A 158 34.28 16.34 20.51
C GLY A 158 33.57 15.47 19.47
N LYS A 159 34.14 15.39 18.27
CA LYS A 159 33.59 14.63 17.13
C LYS A 159 34.01 13.16 17.16
N SER A 160 35.13 12.85 17.82
CA SER A 160 35.67 11.48 17.90
C SER A 160 36.47 11.25 19.18
N THR A 161 36.82 9.99 19.43
CA THR A 161 37.70 9.58 20.54
C THR A 161 39.04 10.29 20.55
N LYS A 162 39.51 10.82 19.41
CA LYS A 162 40.79 11.54 19.30
C LYS A 162 40.76 12.94 19.91
N ASP A 163 39.59 13.55 20.04
CA ASP A 163 39.46 14.94 20.50
C ASP A 163 39.63 15.07 22.02
N CYS A 164 39.30 14.01 22.77
CA CYS A 164 39.55 13.92 24.22
C CYS A 164 39.73 12.45 24.66
N PRO A 165 40.87 11.80 24.32
CA PRO A 165 41.03 10.35 24.48
C PRO A 165 40.79 9.84 25.91
N PHE A 166 41.25 10.59 26.91
CA PHE A 166 41.05 10.25 28.32
C PHE A 166 39.57 10.15 28.68
N LEU A 167 38.76 11.17 28.33
CA LEU A 167 37.35 11.22 28.67
C LEU A 167 36.58 10.06 28.05
N TRP A 168 36.84 9.77 26.78
CA TRP A 168 36.20 8.65 26.07
C TRP A 168 36.55 7.31 26.71
N GLN A 169 37.82 7.09 27.06
CA GLN A 169 38.24 5.85 27.70
C GLN A 169 37.64 5.71 29.10
N TYR A 170 37.71 6.76 29.92
CA TYR A 170 37.15 6.76 31.27
C TYR A 170 35.65 6.46 31.27
N MET A 171 34.88 7.11 30.39
CA MET A 171 33.42 6.89 30.31
C MET A 171 33.07 5.53 29.72
N LYS A 172 33.90 5.01 28.81
CA LYS A 172 33.74 3.63 28.31
C LYS A 172 33.89 2.63 29.45
N ASP A 173 34.95 2.74 30.24
CA ASP A 173 35.21 1.84 31.36
C ASP A 173 34.07 1.94 32.39
N TYR A 174 33.63 3.15 32.74
CA TYR A 174 32.48 3.39 33.61
C TYR A 174 31.18 2.71 33.12
N VAL A 175 30.84 2.88 31.84
CA VAL A 175 29.61 2.32 31.27
C VAL A 175 29.72 0.79 31.17
N CYS A 176 30.89 0.25 30.84
CA CYS A 176 31.15 -1.19 30.83
C CYS A 176 31.05 -1.79 32.23
N GLU A 177 31.63 -1.18 33.26
CA GLU A 177 31.50 -1.61 34.66
C GLU A 177 30.04 -1.58 35.12
N THR A 178 29.30 -0.51 34.76
CA THR A 178 27.87 -0.41 35.05
C THR A 178 27.09 -1.56 34.42
N ALA A 179 27.37 -1.89 33.15
CA ALA A 179 26.72 -3.00 32.45
C ALA A 179 27.07 -4.39 33.02
N GLN A 180 28.24 -4.54 33.66
CA GLN A 180 28.57 -5.78 34.39
C GLN A 180 27.66 -5.97 35.60
N LEU A 181 27.43 -4.88 36.34
CA LEU A 181 26.69 -4.92 37.61
C LEU A 181 25.18 -4.92 37.44
N PHE A 182 24.64 -4.20 36.44
CA PHE A 182 23.21 -3.96 36.30
C PHE A 182 22.62 -4.58 35.02
N HIS A 183 21.36 -4.99 35.10
CA HIS A 183 20.59 -5.53 33.96
C HIS A 183 20.11 -4.45 32.99
N GLY A 184 20.12 -3.19 33.44
CA GLY A 184 19.70 -2.07 32.61
C GLY A 184 20.25 -0.73 33.08
N ILE A 185 20.12 0.27 32.21
CA ILE A 185 20.62 1.64 32.43
C ILE A 185 19.49 2.62 32.08
N ARG A 186 19.30 3.64 32.93
CA ARG A 186 18.45 4.81 32.66
C ARG A 186 19.34 5.93 32.09
N LEU A 187 19.02 6.38 30.88
CA LEU A 187 19.63 7.55 30.25
C LEU A 187 18.87 8.80 30.66
N ASP A 188 19.46 9.51 31.60
CA ASP A 188 19.00 10.84 32.03
C ASP A 188 19.21 11.86 30.91
N ASN A 189 18.22 12.72 30.68
CA ASN A 189 18.28 13.80 29.69
C ASN A 189 18.90 13.36 28.34
N CYS A 190 18.46 12.21 27.82
CA CYS A 190 19.08 11.53 26.68
C CYS A 190 19.17 12.43 25.43
N HIS A 191 18.13 13.25 25.22
CA HIS A 191 18.02 14.23 24.14
C HIS A 191 19.11 15.32 24.17
N SER A 192 19.78 15.54 25.31
CA SER A 192 20.87 16.51 25.45
C SER A 192 22.27 15.90 25.27
N THR A 193 22.34 14.58 25.04
CA THR A 193 23.60 13.87 24.79
C THR A 193 23.82 13.75 23.27
N PRO A 194 24.98 14.17 22.73
CA PRO A 194 25.27 14.01 21.32
C PRO A 194 25.15 12.55 20.87
N LEU A 195 24.38 12.32 19.80
CA LEU A 195 23.96 10.96 19.41
C LEU A 195 25.15 10.03 19.15
N HIS A 196 26.24 10.51 18.53
CA HIS A 196 27.43 9.69 18.26
C HIS A 196 28.15 9.24 19.53
N VAL A 197 28.08 10.04 20.60
CA VAL A 197 28.66 9.72 21.90
C VAL A 197 27.83 8.63 22.58
N ALA A 198 26.51 8.83 22.63
CA ALA A 198 25.60 7.87 23.24
C ALA A 198 25.66 6.50 22.54
N VAL A 199 25.67 6.47 21.20
CA VAL A 199 25.79 5.23 20.41
C VAL A 199 27.04 4.45 20.81
N TYR A 200 28.20 5.12 20.85
CA TYR A 200 29.48 4.46 21.17
C TYR A 200 29.46 3.79 22.55
N PHE A 201 28.93 4.48 23.56
CA PHE A 201 28.92 3.94 24.93
C PHE A 201 27.88 2.85 25.12
N ILE A 202 26.69 2.99 24.54
CA ILE A 202 25.68 1.93 24.60
C ILE A 202 26.14 0.68 23.85
N ASP A 203 26.81 0.82 22.71
CA ASP A 203 27.40 -0.31 22.01
C ASP A 203 28.48 -0.98 22.86
N ALA A 204 29.34 -0.20 23.52
CA ALA A 204 30.33 -0.74 24.46
C ALA A 204 29.68 -1.47 25.65
N ALA A 205 28.59 -0.94 26.19
CA ALA A 205 27.80 -1.58 27.25
C ALA A 205 27.23 -2.92 26.78
N ARG A 206 26.69 -2.98 25.56
CA ARG A 206 26.09 -4.18 24.97
C ARG A 206 27.10 -5.27 24.62
N LEU A 207 28.33 -4.89 24.30
CA LEU A 207 29.41 -5.87 24.16
C LEU A 207 29.70 -6.59 25.49
N VAL A 208 29.43 -5.94 26.63
CA VAL A 208 29.55 -6.55 27.95
C VAL A 208 28.28 -7.31 28.35
N ARG A 209 27.11 -6.73 28.08
CA ARG A 209 25.80 -7.33 28.35
C ARG A 209 24.90 -7.26 27.10
N PRO A 210 24.83 -8.32 26.29
CA PRO A 210 24.05 -8.31 25.05
C PRO A 210 22.55 -8.04 25.22
N ASP A 211 21.99 -8.41 26.37
CA ASP A 211 20.58 -8.26 26.76
C ASP A 211 20.31 -6.99 27.60
N LEU A 212 21.19 -5.99 27.54
CA LEU A 212 21.07 -4.77 28.33
C LEU A 212 19.75 -4.03 28.06
N TYR A 213 18.94 -3.86 29.12
CA TYR A 213 17.71 -3.08 29.08
C TYR A 213 18.03 -1.57 29.16
N VAL A 214 17.63 -0.79 28.16
CA VAL A 214 17.93 0.65 28.11
C VAL A 214 16.64 1.45 28.21
N VAL A 215 16.55 2.30 29.23
CA VAL A 215 15.44 3.22 29.43
C VAL A 215 15.93 4.64 29.21
N ALA A 216 15.15 5.49 28.55
CA ALA A 216 15.54 6.89 28.35
C ALA A 216 14.44 7.86 28.76
N GLU A 217 14.86 8.92 29.43
CA GLU A 217 14.11 10.16 29.50
C GLU A 217 14.36 10.95 28.20
N LEU A 218 13.37 10.92 27.32
CA LEU A 218 13.47 11.49 25.99
C LEU A 218 12.19 12.28 25.67
N PHE A 219 12.34 13.60 25.66
CA PHE A 219 11.30 14.56 25.37
C PHE A 219 11.80 15.50 24.28
N THR A 220 11.66 15.08 23.02
CA THR A 220 11.95 15.97 21.89
C THR A 220 10.67 16.65 21.41
N SER A 221 10.80 17.67 20.56
CA SER A 221 9.66 18.37 19.97
C SER A 221 8.96 17.59 18.85
N SER A 222 9.44 16.38 18.51
CA SER A 222 8.92 15.57 17.40
C SER A 222 9.16 14.07 17.59
N GLU A 223 8.12 13.26 17.40
CA GLU A 223 8.22 11.79 17.41
C GLU A 223 9.24 11.25 16.39
N THR A 224 9.46 11.95 15.28
CA THR A 224 10.49 11.57 14.29
C THR A 224 11.89 11.63 14.92
N THR A 225 12.16 12.63 15.75
CA THR A 225 13.44 12.78 16.45
C THR A 225 13.55 11.72 17.54
N ASP A 226 12.49 11.46 18.30
CA ASP A 226 12.47 10.36 19.27
C ASP A 226 12.81 9.03 18.60
N ASN A 227 12.19 8.73 17.45
CA ASN A 227 12.44 7.51 16.68
C ASN A 227 13.89 7.41 16.19
N LEU A 228 14.54 8.52 15.86
CA LEU A 228 15.96 8.52 15.50
C LEU A 228 16.82 8.05 16.68
N PHE A 229 16.60 8.60 17.88
CA PHE A 229 17.32 8.19 19.08
C PHE A 229 17.02 6.74 19.45
N VAL A 230 15.74 6.34 19.46
CA VAL A 230 15.32 4.96 19.78
C VAL A 230 15.99 3.95 18.86
N ASN A 231 15.94 4.17 17.54
CA ASN A 231 16.51 3.24 16.57
C ASN A 231 18.04 3.20 16.59
N ARG A 232 18.70 4.36 16.79
CA ARG A 232 20.17 4.44 16.76
C ARG A 232 20.82 3.93 18.04
N LEU A 233 20.20 4.18 19.19
CA LEU A 233 20.67 3.71 20.49
C LEU A 233 20.12 2.33 20.86
N GLY A 234 19.10 1.85 20.16
CA GLY A 234 18.34 0.67 20.53
C GLY A 234 17.66 0.82 21.89
N ILE A 235 17.08 1.99 22.19
CA ILE A 235 16.39 2.20 23.48
C ILE A 235 15.25 1.19 23.59
N THR A 236 15.16 0.49 24.72
CA THR A 236 14.12 -0.50 24.95
C THR A 236 12.82 0.17 25.35
N SER A 237 12.84 1.10 26.31
CA SER A 237 11.65 1.83 26.75
C SER A 237 11.87 3.33 26.94
N LEU A 238 10.87 4.12 26.60
CA LEU A 238 10.81 5.54 26.90
C LEU A 238 10.02 5.79 28.18
N ILE A 239 10.54 6.65 29.05
CA ILE A 239 9.84 7.04 30.28
C ILE A 239 8.60 7.86 29.92
N ARG A 240 7.48 7.52 30.57
CA ARG A 240 6.21 8.25 30.52
C ARG A 240 5.74 8.47 31.95
N GLU A 241 5.08 9.60 32.22
CA GLU A 241 4.77 10.03 33.59
C GLU A 241 3.27 10.20 33.76
N ASN A 242 2.68 9.53 34.76
CA ASN A 242 1.27 9.73 35.09
C ASN A 242 1.01 11.19 35.50
N MET A 243 1.94 11.79 36.25
CA MET A 243 1.80 13.16 36.73
C MET A 243 1.76 14.21 35.61
N SER A 244 2.09 13.88 34.36
CA SER A 244 1.90 14.82 33.24
C SER A 244 0.44 14.97 32.81
N ALA A 245 -0.42 14.01 33.15
CA ALA A 245 -1.85 14.08 32.83
C ALA A 245 -2.54 15.21 33.61
N TYR A 246 -3.35 15.99 32.91
CA TYR A 246 -4.09 17.13 33.49
C TYR A 246 -5.42 16.75 34.13
N ASP A 247 -6.06 15.69 33.62
CA ASP A 247 -7.34 15.16 34.10
C ASP A 247 -7.43 13.63 33.86
N CYS A 248 -8.56 13.04 34.29
CA CYS A 248 -8.83 11.60 34.17
C CYS A 248 -8.81 11.13 32.71
N HIS A 249 -9.39 11.92 31.81
CA HIS A 249 -9.49 11.59 30.39
C HIS A 249 -8.12 11.56 29.72
N ASP A 250 -7.24 12.52 29.99
CA ASP A 250 -5.88 12.53 29.46
C ASP A 250 -5.04 11.35 30.00
N LEU A 251 -5.24 10.96 31.27
CA LEU A 251 -4.60 9.77 31.83
C LEU A 251 -5.09 8.49 31.13
N GLY A 252 -6.39 8.36 30.89
CA GLY A 252 -6.97 7.27 30.09
C GLY A 252 -6.41 7.22 28.67
N ARG A 253 -6.23 8.37 28.02
CA ARG A 253 -5.62 8.49 26.68
C ARG A 253 -4.17 8.00 26.66
N LEU A 254 -3.38 8.27 27.70
CA LEU A 254 -2.01 7.73 27.82
C LEU A 254 -2.03 6.21 27.92
N VAL A 255 -2.94 5.63 28.70
CA VAL A 255 -3.12 4.18 28.78
C VAL A 255 -3.58 3.60 27.45
N HIS A 256 -4.51 4.23 26.73
CA HIS A 256 -4.91 3.77 25.40
C HIS A 256 -3.71 3.72 24.44
N ARG A 257 -2.87 4.76 24.46
CA ARG A 257 -1.71 4.88 23.58
C ARG A 257 -0.61 3.85 23.87
N PHE A 258 -0.33 3.58 25.15
CA PHE A 258 0.75 2.67 25.56
C PHE A 258 0.25 1.30 26.04
N GLY A 259 -1.06 1.07 25.96
CA GLY A 259 -1.74 -0.06 26.56
C GLY A 259 -1.61 -1.36 25.77
N GLY A 260 -1.41 -1.29 24.46
CA GLY A 260 -1.36 -2.44 23.57
C GLY A 260 -2.30 -2.28 22.39
N ALA A 261 -2.64 -3.41 21.75
CA ALA A 261 -3.54 -3.39 20.60
C ALA A 261 -4.99 -3.14 21.06
N PRO A 262 -5.84 -2.45 20.27
CA PRO A 262 -7.26 -2.35 20.59
C PRO A 262 -7.96 -3.71 20.76
N VAL A 263 -8.95 -3.80 21.64
CA VAL A 263 -9.81 -5.00 21.74
C VAL A 263 -10.49 -5.27 20.41
N GLY A 264 -10.43 -6.52 19.94
CA GLY A 264 -11.00 -6.89 18.63
C GLY A 264 -10.11 -6.56 17.44
N SER A 265 -8.82 -6.25 17.66
CA SER A 265 -7.83 -6.10 16.59
C SER A 265 -7.81 -7.30 15.64
N PHE A 266 -7.48 -7.04 14.37
CA PHE A 266 -7.32 -8.10 13.37
C PHE A 266 -6.26 -9.13 13.82
N MET A 267 -6.47 -10.38 13.45
CA MET A 267 -5.56 -11.45 13.85
C MET A 267 -4.25 -11.32 13.06
N PRO A 268 -3.09 -11.28 13.74
CA PRO A 268 -1.82 -11.23 13.04
C PRO A 268 -1.62 -12.54 12.26
N PRO A 269 -1.18 -12.49 10.98
CA PRO A 269 -0.81 -13.70 10.25
C PRO A 269 0.48 -14.30 10.84
N PRO A 270 0.72 -15.61 10.64
CA PRO A 270 1.93 -16.28 11.14
C PRO A 270 3.23 -15.67 10.61
N VAL A 271 3.18 -15.11 9.42
CA VAL A 271 4.29 -14.38 8.79
C VAL A 271 3.78 -12.99 8.42
N ARG A 272 4.46 -11.96 8.90
CA ARG A 272 4.23 -10.57 8.50
C ARG A 272 5.55 -9.88 8.19
N PRO A 273 5.56 -8.93 7.24
CA PRO A 273 6.67 -8.00 7.11
C PRO A 273 6.94 -7.28 8.43
N LEU A 274 8.21 -6.97 8.70
CA LEU A 274 8.57 -6.13 9.83
C LEU A 274 7.92 -4.75 9.64
N ALA A 275 6.98 -4.40 10.52
CA ALA A 275 6.25 -3.15 10.48
C ALA A 275 6.73 -2.20 11.60
N PRO A 276 6.77 -0.88 11.36
CA PRO A 276 7.03 0.09 12.41
C PRO A 276 6.00 -0.02 13.56
N SER A 277 6.45 0.19 14.79
CA SER A 277 5.59 0.24 15.98
C SER A 277 5.95 1.42 16.87
N ILE A 278 5.04 1.78 17.77
CA ILE A 278 5.32 2.77 18.82
C ILE A 278 6.43 2.23 19.71
N ALA A 279 7.38 3.09 20.11
CA ALA A 279 8.42 2.73 21.07
C ALA A 279 7.77 2.28 22.40
N HIS A 280 8.30 1.21 23.01
CA HIS A 280 7.75 0.73 24.27
C HIS A 280 7.87 1.80 25.35
N ALA A 281 6.91 1.84 26.27
CA ALA A 281 6.91 2.77 27.39
C ALA A 281 7.35 2.09 28.69
N LEU A 282 7.95 2.87 29.59
CA LEU A 282 8.00 2.63 31.02
C LEU A 282 7.12 3.70 31.68
N PHE A 283 5.91 3.33 32.08
CA PHE A 283 4.91 4.27 32.59
C PHE A 283 5.00 4.37 34.11
N LEU A 284 5.47 5.52 34.60
CA LEU A 284 5.73 5.75 36.00
C LEU A 284 4.55 6.44 36.68
N ASP A 285 4.12 5.92 37.83
CA ASP A 285 3.12 6.57 38.69
C ASP A 285 3.58 7.95 39.13
N LEU A 286 4.85 8.01 39.56
CA LEU A 286 5.57 9.18 40.02
C LEU A 286 7.05 9.01 39.69
N THR A 287 7.64 9.99 39.02
CA THR A 287 9.11 10.06 38.85
C THR A 287 9.74 10.75 40.05
N HIS A 288 11.06 10.63 40.21
CA HIS A 288 11.76 11.31 41.31
C HIS A 288 11.79 12.84 41.16
N ASP A 289 11.51 13.37 39.96
CA ASP A 289 11.45 14.80 39.68
C ASP A 289 10.04 15.39 39.82
N ASN A 290 9.01 14.53 39.96
CA ASN A 290 7.64 14.99 40.07
C ASN A 290 7.33 15.56 41.48
N PRO A 291 6.46 16.59 41.58
CA PRO A 291 5.94 17.06 42.86
C PRO A 291 5.06 16.00 43.52
N SER A 292 4.79 16.14 44.83
CA SER A 292 3.93 15.17 45.51
C SER A 292 2.50 15.19 44.91
N PRO A 293 1.84 14.03 44.77
CA PRO A 293 0.43 13.98 44.37
C PRO A 293 -0.49 14.85 45.26
N PHE A 294 -0.10 15.09 46.52
CA PHE A 294 -0.83 15.94 47.44
C PHE A 294 -0.75 17.42 47.08
N GLU A 295 0.33 17.85 46.44
CA GLU A 295 0.54 19.24 46.00
C GLU A 295 -0.18 19.49 44.67
N LYS A 296 -0.17 18.51 43.76
CA LYS A 296 -0.71 18.65 42.40
C LYS A 296 -2.16 18.19 42.26
N ARG A 297 -2.61 17.20 43.04
CA ARG A 297 -3.91 16.54 42.91
C ARG A 297 -4.60 16.40 44.28
N SER A 298 -4.76 15.17 44.76
CA SER A 298 -5.27 14.87 46.09
C SER A 298 -4.78 13.49 46.56
N VAL A 299 -4.84 13.25 47.87
CA VAL A 299 -4.55 11.94 48.47
C VAL A 299 -5.42 10.80 47.94
N TYR A 300 -6.67 11.11 47.56
CA TYR A 300 -7.61 10.12 47.04
C TYR A 300 -7.20 9.62 45.64
N ASP A 301 -6.39 10.39 44.89
CA ASP A 301 -6.01 10.03 43.52
C ASP A 301 -4.93 8.95 43.45
N VAL A 302 -4.11 8.80 44.50
CA VAL A 302 -2.89 7.97 44.48
C VAL A 302 -3.19 6.53 44.07
N LEU A 303 -4.23 5.93 44.67
CA LEU A 303 -4.67 4.56 44.36
C LEU A 303 -5.25 4.46 42.94
N ALA A 304 -6.19 5.34 42.59
CA ALA A 304 -6.89 5.31 41.31
C ALA A 304 -5.92 5.49 40.13
N SER A 305 -5.02 6.46 40.21
CA SER A 305 -3.99 6.69 39.20
C SER A 305 -3.04 5.50 39.06
N SER A 306 -2.61 4.88 40.17
CA SER A 306 -1.78 3.68 40.09
C SER A 306 -2.49 2.48 39.50
N ALA A 307 -3.78 2.33 39.75
CA ALA A 307 -4.58 1.27 39.14
C ALA A 307 -4.69 1.46 37.63
N ILE A 308 -4.91 2.70 37.17
CA ILE A 308 -4.95 3.05 35.75
C ILE A 308 -3.61 2.77 35.06
N VAL A 309 -2.50 3.20 35.65
CA VAL A 309 -1.14 2.94 35.12
C VAL A 309 -0.86 1.44 35.04
N SER A 310 -1.25 0.67 36.07
CA SER A 310 -1.05 -0.79 36.12
C SER A 310 -1.83 -1.56 35.06
N MET A 311 -2.88 -0.95 34.49
CA MET A 311 -3.64 -1.55 33.39
C MET A 311 -3.05 -1.24 32.00
N ALA A 312 -2.01 -0.41 31.90
CA ALA A 312 -1.29 -0.25 30.64
C ALA A 312 -0.48 -1.53 30.33
N GLY A 313 -0.51 -2.00 29.08
CA GLY A 313 0.32 -3.12 28.59
C GLY A 313 1.77 -2.75 28.29
N CYS A 314 2.36 -1.96 29.17
CA CYS A 314 3.77 -1.57 29.11
C CYS A 314 4.39 -1.74 30.50
N SER A 315 5.71 -1.60 30.59
CA SER A 315 6.37 -1.67 31.90
C SER A 315 5.87 -0.53 32.79
N THR A 316 5.70 -0.78 34.09
CA THR A 316 5.30 0.24 35.06
C THR A 316 6.35 0.44 36.15
N GLY A 317 6.27 1.55 36.88
CA GLY A 317 7.15 1.78 38.03
C GLY A 317 6.68 2.96 38.90
N SER A 318 7.25 3.06 40.09
CA SER A 318 6.92 4.10 41.08
C SER A 318 8.19 4.52 41.80
N ASN A 319 8.28 5.81 42.17
CA ASN A 319 9.32 6.27 43.07
C ASN A 319 8.89 6.09 44.55
N ARG A 320 9.84 5.76 45.41
CA ARG A 320 9.58 5.55 46.84
C ARG A 320 9.07 6.83 47.50
N GLY A 321 8.00 6.71 48.29
CA GLY A 321 7.26 7.81 48.90
C GLY A 321 5.86 7.98 48.32
N TYR A 322 5.61 7.55 47.08
CA TYR A 322 4.27 7.56 46.48
C TYR A 322 3.34 6.59 47.21
N ASP A 323 3.77 5.33 47.32
CA ASP A 323 3.00 4.24 47.92
C ASP A 323 2.80 4.44 49.43
N GLU A 324 3.78 5.06 50.10
CA GLU A 324 3.73 5.42 51.52
C GLU A 324 2.86 6.65 51.82
N LEU A 325 2.30 7.35 50.82
CA LEU A 325 1.53 8.59 50.97
C LEU A 325 2.33 9.76 51.55
N VAL A 326 3.56 9.99 51.07
CA VAL A 326 4.37 11.15 51.45
C VAL A 326 3.76 12.41 50.85
N SER A 327 3.32 13.33 51.72
CA SER A 327 2.54 14.53 51.38
C SER A 327 3.32 15.69 50.76
N HIS A 328 4.63 15.54 50.58
CA HIS A 328 5.53 16.62 50.16
C HIS A 328 6.54 16.12 49.14
N HIS A 329 7.01 17.02 48.29
CA HIS A 329 8.07 16.70 47.34
C HIS A 329 9.37 16.28 48.07
N ILE A 330 9.98 15.18 47.60
CA ILE A 330 11.25 14.64 48.11
C ILE A 330 12.38 15.21 47.23
N HIS A 331 13.02 16.28 47.70
CA HIS A 331 14.00 17.00 46.89
C HIS A 331 15.33 16.25 46.81
N VAL A 332 15.76 15.89 45.59
CA VAL A 332 16.96 15.06 45.35
C VAL A 332 18.28 15.69 45.81
N VAL A 333 18.32 16.99 46.09
CA VAL A 333 19.52 17.70 46.56
C VAL A 333 19.47 18.09 48.05
N GLU A 334 18.26 18.36 48.58
CA GLU A 334 18.10 19.00 49.91
C GLU A 334 17.54 18.05 50.97
N GLU A 335 17.06 16.87 50.56
CA GLU A 335 16.52 15.89 51.48
C GLU A 335 17.64 14.99 52.06
N PHE A 336 17.79 15.04 53.38
CA PHE A 336 18.78 14.24 54.11
C PHE A 336 18.15 13.22 55.07
N ARG A 337 16.82 13.24 55.22
CA ARG A 337 16.10 12.28 56.06
C ARG A 337 16.11 10.90 55.43
N GLN A 338 16.01 9.87 56.28
CA GLN A 338 16.03 8.49 55.83
C GLN A 338 14.62 7.99 55.51
N TYR A 339 14.52 7.07 54.55
CA TYR A 339 13.27 6.35 54.40
C TYR A 339 13.03 5.40 55.59
N PRO A 340 11.77 5.23 56.02
CA PRO A 340 11.40 4.27 57.06
C PRO A 340 11.84 2.83 56.74
N ILE A 341 12.04 2.02 57.79
CA ILE A 341 12.45 0.61 57.67
C ILE A 341 11.22 -0.29 57.60
N TRP A 342 11.29 -1.36 56.79
CA TRP A 342 10.23 -2.36 56.70
C TRP A 342 10.04 -3.13 58.02
N THR A 343 8.80 -3.30 58.46
CA THR A 343 8.42 -4.15 59.60
C THR A 343 7.35 -5.16 59.19
N THR A 344 7.40 -6.35 59.77
CA THR A 344 6.43 -7.43 59.53
C THR A 344 5.11 -7.26 60.31
N GLY A 345 5.11 -6.40 61.33
CA GLY A 345 3.92 -6.08 62.13
C GLY A 345 3.16 -4.84 61.63
N VAL A 346 2.26 -4.32 62.46
CA VAL A 346 1.63 -3.01 62.21
C VAL A 346 2.68 -1.93 62.47
N ALA A 347 2.96 -1.09 61.47
CA ALA A 347 3.86 0.06 61.64
C ALA A 347 3.23 1.06 62.63
N ARG A 348 3.87 1.24 63.79
CA ARG A 348 3.37 2.17 64.83
C ARG A 348 4.21 3.44 64.92
N LYS A 349 5.49 3.38 64.55
CA LYS A 349 6.43 4.52 64.60
C LYS A 349 6.67 5.13 63.22
N THR A 350 7.02 6.41 63.16
CA THR A 350 7.32 7.14 61.90
C THR A 350 8.51 6.55 61.15
N CYS A 351 9.42 5.88 61.85
CA CYS A 351 10.57 5.16 61.30
C CYS A 351 10.25 3.77 60.74
N GLU A 352 8.98 3.33 60.77
CA GLU A 352 8.55 2.00 60.32
C GLU A 352 7.51 2.11 59.20
N VAL A 353 7.59 1.21 58.22
CA VAL A 353 6.56 0.97 57.19
C VAL A 353 6.21 -0.50 57.14
N SER A 354 4.96 -0.83 56.86
CA SER A 354 4.52 -2.21 56.65
C SER A 354 3.50 -2.32 55.52
N ILE A 355 3.02 -3.53 55.25
CA ILE A 355 2.01 -3.80 54.23
C ILE A 355 0.75 -2.94 54.39
N GLY A 356 0.41 -2.51 55.61
CA GLY A 356 -0.73 -1.66 55.91
C GLY A 356 -0.46 -0.15 55.80
N SER A 357 0.77 0.27 55.45
CA SER A 357 1.12 1.67 55.28
C SER A 357 0.70 2.19 53.90
N GLY A 358 0.05 3.35 53.86
CA GLY A 358 -0.37 4.01 52.62
C GLY A 358 -1.21 3.09 51.73
N ILE A 359 -0.79 2.95 50.46
CA ILE A 359 -1.43 2.06 49.47
C ILE A 359 -0.61 0.78 49.19
N ILE A 360 0.40 0.45 50.00
CA ILE A 360 1.35 -0.65 49.71
C ILE A 360 0.62 -2.00 49.47
N ALA A 361 -0.39 -2.34 50.28
CA ALA A 361 -1.18 -3.55 50.05
C ALA A 361 -1.91 -3.55 48.69
N ALA A 362 -2.48 -2.41 48.29
CA ALA A 362 -3.09 -2.28 46.96
C ALA A 362 -2.04 -2.32 45.85
N LYS A 363 -0.86 -1.73 46.05
CA LYS A 363 0.23 -1.79 45.07
C LYS A 363 0.69 -3.23 44.83
N ARG A 364 0.77 -4.05 45.89
CA ARG A 364 1.02 -5.49 45.75
C ARG A 364 -0.02 -6.15 44.83
N ALA A 365 -1.31 -5.97 45.14
CA ALA A 365 -2.41 -6.55 44.34
C ALA A 365 -2.39 -6.07 42.88
N LEU A 366 -2.11 -4.78 42.65
CA LEU A 366 -1.97 -4.21 41.30
C LEU A 366 -0.77 -4.77 40.53
N ASN A 367 0.38 -4.94 41.18
CA ASN A 367 1.57 -5.51 40.56
C ASN A 367 1.39 -7.00 40.23
N GLU A 368 0.76 -7.76 41.12
CA GLU A 368 0.38 -9.16 40.87
C GLU A 368 -0.58 -9.24 39.68
N LEU A 369 -1.63 -8.41 39.66
CA LEU A 369 -2.55 -8.35 38.53
C LEU A 369 -1.83 -7.98 37.21
N HIS A 370 -1.00 -6.94 37.22
CA HIS A 370 -0.24 -6.51 36.04
C HIS A 370 0.68 -7.62 35.52
N TYR A 371 1.41 -8.28 36.42
CA TYR A 371 2.26 -9.42 36.10
C TYR A 371 1.46 -10.56 35.49
N GLU A 372 0.35 -10.96 36.11
CA GLU A 372 -0.50 -12.05 35.62
C GLU A 372 -1.08 -11.75 34.23
N LEU A 373 -1.56 -10.52 34.01
CA LEU A 373 -2.05 -10.08 32.70
C LEU A 373 -0.96 -10.08 31.64
N GLY A 374 0.26 -9.64 31.98
CA GLY A 374 1.41 -9.66 31.07
C GLY A 374 1.87 -11.07 30.74
N ALA A 375 2.08 -11.91 31.77
CA ALA A 375 2.55 -13.29 31.65
C ALA A 375 1.57 -14.19 30.89
N HIS A 376 0.26 -13.99 31.08
CA HIS A 376 -0.79 -14.74 30.39
C HIS A 376 -1.25 -14.10 29.07
N GLY A 377 -0.57 -13.07 28.57
CA GLY A 377 -0.79 -12.57 27.21
C GLY A 377 -2.08 -11.78 27.00
N PHE A 378 -2.55 -11.02 28.00
CA PHE A 378 -3.66 -10.07 27.86
C PHE A 378 -3.19 -8.81 27.11
N THR A 379 -2.89 -8.95 25.82
CA THR A 379 -2.21 -7.91 25.03
C THR A 379 -3.13 -6.85 24.43
N GLN A 380 -4.45 -7.02 24.54
CA GLN A 380 -5.41 -6.06 24.02
C GLN A 380 -5.95 -5.12 25.10
N VAL A 381 -6.18 -3.85 24.76
CA VAL A 381 -6.66 -2.81 25.67
C VAL A 381 -7.84 -2.05 25.07
N TYR A 382 -8.83 -1.77 25.92
CA TYR A 382 -9.93 -0.84 25.65
C TYR A 382 -10.05 0.10 26.85
N VAL A 383 -10.20 1.39 26.58
CA VAL A 383 -10.33 2.44 27.60
C VAL A 383 -11.63 3.17 27.33
N ASP A 384 -12.47 3.28 28.35
CA ASP A 384 -13.79 3.88 28.28
C ASP A 384 -13.94 4.93 29.38
N GLN A 385 -14.33 6.15 29.00
CA GLN A 385 -14.58 7.23 29.94
C GLN A 385 -16.03 7.15 30.41
N VAL A 386 -16.25 6.73 31.65
CA VAL A 386 -17.61 6.51 32.20
C VAL A 386 -18.26 7.83 32.58
N ASP A 387 -17.52 8.69 33.28
CA ASP A 387 -17.89 10.07 33.62
C ASP A 387 -16.61 10.92 33.70
N PRO A 388 -16.65 12.25 33.98
CA PRO A 388 -15.43 13.08 34.00
C PRO A 388 -14.31 12.62 34.95
N ASP A 389 -14.62 11.87 36.01
CA ASP A 389 -13.66 11.44 37.04
C ASP A 389 -13.42 9.92 37.02
N THR A 390 -14.21 9.15 36.27
CA THR A 390 -14.24 7.68 36.30
C THR A 390 -13.88 7.10 34.93
N VAL A 391 -12.89 6.20 34.91
CA VAL A 391 -12.45 5.48 33.72
C VAL A 391 -12.54 3.98 33.95
N SER A 392 -12.96 3.25 32.90
CA SER A 392 -12.96 1.80 32.83
C SER A 392 -11.91 1.34 31.83
N ILE A 393 -11.06 0.40 32.23
CA ILE A 393 -9.96 -0.11 31.41
C ILE A 393 -10.08 -1.64 31.35
N THR A 394 -10.20 -2.14 30.13
CA THR A 394 -10.28 -3.57 29.86
C THR A 394 -8.95 -4.06 29.31
N ARG A 395 -8.36 -5.04 29.99
CA ARG A 395 -7.26 -5.87 29.47
C ARG A 395 -7.84 -7.18 28.95
N HIS A 396 -7.59 -7.52 27.70
CA HIS A 396 -8.25 -8.63 27.02
C HIS A 396 -7.23 -9.62 26.44
N HIS A 397 -7.45 -10.91 26.65
CA HIS A 397 -6.66 -11.98 26.07
C HIS A 397 -7.18 -12.28 24.65
N PRO A 398 -6.40 -12.06 23.57
CA PRO A 398 -6.88 -12.20 22.19
C PRO A 398 -7.27 -13.64 21.83
N VAL A 399 -6.63 -14.63 22.46
CA VAL A 399 -7.01 -16.05 22.36
C VAL A 399 -8.18 -16.37 23.30
N THR A 400 -8.02 -16.50 24.61
CA THR A 400 -9.12 -17.02 25.45
C THR A 400 -10.37 -16.12 25.48
N HIS A 401 -10.23 -14.85 25.08
CA HIS A 401 -11.22 -13.78 25.21
C HIS A 401 -11.69 -13.54 26.64
N GLN A 402 -10.93 -14.04 27.61
CA GLN A 402 -11.04 -13.60 28.98
C GLN A 402 -10.59 -12.15 29.06
N SER A 403 -11.27 -11.37 29.88
CA SER A 403 -11.00 -9.95 30.09
C SER A 403 -10.87 -9.66 31.57
N VAL A 404 -10.03 -8.69 31.91
CA VAL A 404 -10.08 -8.02 33.20
C VAL A 404 -10.54 -6.60 32.97
N VAL A 405 -11.62 -6.21 33.63
CA VAL A 405 -12.20 -4.86 33.57
C VAL A 405 -11.90 -4.18 34.89
N LEU A 406 -11.07 -3.14 34.88
CA LEU A 406 -10.76 -2.33 36.05
C LEU A 406 -11.44 -0.98 35.91
N VAL A 407 -12.23 -0.59 36.92
CA VAL A 407 -12.83 0.73 37.01
C VAL A 407 -12.15 1.50 38.12
N ALA A 408 -11.70 2.72 37.79
CA ALA A 408 -11.03 3.61 38.73
C ALA A 408 -11.72 4.97 38.74
N ARG A 409 -12.05 5.46 39.93
CA ARG A 409 -12.56 6.81 40.15
C ARG A 409 -11.46 7.70 40.70
N THR A 410 -10.95 8.56 39.85
CA THR A 410 -9.85 9.49 40.14
C THR A 410 -10.29 10.66 40.99
N SER A 411 -9.32 11.44 41.47
CA SER A 411 -9.59 12.66 42.25
C SER A 411 -8.48 13.69 42.02
N PHE A 412 -8.43 14.25 40.81
CA PHE A 412 -7.45 15.26 40.41
C PHE A 412 -7.53 16.57 41.22
N SER A 413 -8.63 16.78 41.94
CA SER A 413 -8.79 17.84 42.94
C SER A 413 -9.30 17.25 44.24
N PHE A 414 -9.14 17.97 45.35
CA PHE A 414 -9.70 17.53 46.63
C PHE A 414 -11.24 17.46 46.55
N PRO A 415 -11.86 16.31 46.86
CA PRO A 415 -13.30 16.13 46.63
C PRO A 415 -14.13 16.91 47.65
N LYS A 416 -15.18 17.60 47.18
CA LYS A 416 -16.12 18.34 48.07
C LYS A 416 -16.89 17.40 49.01
N LYS A 417 -17.17 16.18 48.55
CA LYS A 417 -17.97 15.15 49.24
C LYS A 417 -17.21 13.81 49.19
N PRO A 418 -16.16 13.64 50.01
CA PRO A 418 -15.26 12.48 49.94
C PRO A 418 -15.93 11.13 50.24
N ASN A 419 -17.08 11.14 50.91
CA ASN A 419 -17.78 9.93 51.36
C ASN A 419 -19.03 9.60 50.53
N GLU A 420 -19.33 10.36 49.46
CA GLU A 420 -20.50 10.13 48.61
C GLU A 420 -20.10 9.52 47.26
N THR A 421 -20.88 8.55 46.78
CA THR A 421 -20.71 7.97 45.43
C THR A 421 -21.24 8.92 44.35
N GLY A 422 -22.28 9.71 44.62
CA GLY A 422 -22.89 10.55 43.59
C GLY A 422 -23.64 9.73 42.52
N CYS A 423 -23.84 10.30 41.34
CA CYS A 423 -24.54 9.65 40.22
C CYS A 423 -23.51 9.25 39.15
N ILE A 424 -23.11 7.97 39.18
CA ILE A 424 -22.25 7.36 38.16
C ILE A 424 -23.16 6.48 37.29
N PRO A 425 -23.07 6.54 35.95
CA PRO A 425 -23.81 5.64 35.07
C PRO A 425 -23.53 4.16 35.41
N PRO A 426 -24.50 3.26 35.25
CA PRO A 426 -24.28 1.83 35.43
C PRO A 426 -23.18 1.31 34.48
N LEU A 427 -22.38 0.36 34.95
CA LEU A 427 -21.34 -0.27 34.13
C LEU A 427 -21.92 -1.48 33.40
N CYS A 428 -21.80 -1.46 32.08
CA CYS A 428 -22.29 -2.52 31.19
C CYS A 428 -21.15 -3.46 30.79
N ILE A 429 -21.08 -4.66 31.37
CA ILE A 429 -20.05 -5.66 31.06
C ILE A 429 -20.62 -6.76 30.15
N PRO A 430 -20.09 -6.94 28.92
CA PRO A 430 -20.45 -8.07 28.07
C PRO A 430 -19.77 -9.36 28.55
N GLY A 431 -20.56 -10.39 28.88
CA GLY A 431 -20.05 -11.69 29.30
C GLY A 431 -20.56 -12.13 30.68
N VAL A 432 -19.76 -12.95 31.35
CA VAL A 432 -20.02 -13.46 32.70
C VAL A 432 -18.88 -13.04 33.61
N ILE A 433 -19.19 -12.28 34.65
CA ILE A 433 -18.25 -11.94 35.74
C ILE A 433 -18.01 -13.20 36.57
N GLU A 434 -16.76 -13.68 36.58
CA GLU A 434 -16.34 -14.86 37.32
C GLU A 434 -16.00 -14.51 38.78
N GLU A 435 -15.31 -13.39 38.98
CA GLU A 435 -14.86 -12.91 40.29
C GLU A 435 -14.64 -11.39 40.28
N VAL A 436 -14.78 -10.78 41.45
CA VAL A 436 -14.20 -9.47 41.75
C VAL A 436 -12.79 -9.73 42.29
N ILE A 437 -11.78 -9.41 41.49
CA ILE A 437 -10.36 -9.66 41.82
C ILE A 437 -10.00 -8.89 43.08
N PHE A 438 -10.33 -7.60 43.11
CA PHE A 438 -10.27 -6.79 44.32
C PHE A 438 -11.22 -5.58 44.23
N GLU A 439 -11.63 -5.07 45.39
CA GLU A 439 -12.22 -3.75 45.56
C GLU A 439 -11.40 -2.99 46.61
N ALA A 440 -11.04 -1.73 46.33
CA ALA A 440 -10.16 -0.96 47.18
C ALA A 440 -10.50 0.53 47.16
N ARG A 441 -10.40 1.22 48.31
CA ARG A 441 -10.60 2.66 48.41
C ARG A 441 -9.75 3.30 49.50
N ILE A 442 -9.44 4.57 49.32
CA ILE A 442 -8.80 5.41 50.34
C ILE A 442 -9.90 6.10 51.16
N VAL A 443 -9.87 5.92 52.48
CA VAL A 443 -10.79 6.60 53.41
C VAL A 443 -10.00 7.35 54.48
N ARG A 444 -10.55 8.46 54.95
CA ARG A 444 -10.01 9.15 56.12
C ARG A 444 -10.30 8.30 57.36
N ASP A 445 -9.29 8.05 58.19
CA ASP A 445 -9.48 7.31 59.43
C ASP A 445 -10.10 8.24 60.49
N PRO A 446 -11.36 7.99 60.91
CA PRO A 446 -12.02 8.82 61.92
C PRO A 446 -11.43 8.63 63.33
N SER A 447 -10.58 7.61 63.54
CA SER A 447 -9.91 7.38 64.84
C SER A 447 -8.59 8.14 64.99
N TYR A 448 -8.15 8.84 63.94
CA TYR A 448 -6.90 9.58 63.91
C TYR A 448 -7.16 11.09 64.05
N ASP A 449 -6.97 11.63 65.26
CA ASP A 449 -7.17 13.04 65.61
C ASP A 449 -5.87 13.85 65.72
N GLU A 450 -4.71 13.22 65.53
CA GLU A 450 -3.40 13.89 65.62
C GLU A 450 -3.09 14.70 64.34
N PRO A 451 -2.43 15.88 64.46
CA PRO A 451 -1.99 16.63 63.30
C PRO A 451 -0.88 15.89 62.57
N GLU A 452 -0.92 15.92 61.24
CA GLU A 452 0.13 15.36 60.38
C GLU A 452 1.42 16.19 60.52
N VAL A 453 2.44 15.62 61.17
CA VAL A 453 3.74 16.28 61.37
C VAL A 453 4.82 15.56 60.56
N ARG A 454 5.67 16.35 59.89
CA ARG A 454 6.87 15.84 59.21
C ARG A 454 7.91 15.46 60.26
N ASP A 455 8.38 14.22 60.19
CA ASP A 455 9.43 13.73 61.08
C ASP A 455 10.78 14.38 60.72
N GLU A 456 11.58 14.70 61.75
CA GLU A 456 12.88 15.37 61.60
C GLU A 456 13.96 14.45 61.01
N HIS A 457 13.82 13.13 61.15
CA HIS A 457 14.83 12.14 60.76
C HIS A 457 14.35 11.22 59.64
N TYR A 458 13.03 11.06 59.49
CA TYR A 458 12.44 10.13 58.51
C TYR A 458 11.51 10.81 57.51
N ILE A 459 11.47 10.27 56.30
CA ILE A 459 10.51 10.64 55.26
C ILE A 459 9.21 9.86 55.52
N ASN A 460 8.36 10.37 56.40
CA ASN A 460 7.11 9.72 56.79
C ASN A 460 5.94 10.10 55.89
N GLY A 461 5.05 9.12 55.67
CA GLY A 461 3.76 9.30 55.02
C GLY A 461 2.65 9.76 55.96
N VAL A 462 1.54 10.20 55.37
CA VAL A 462 0.32 10.61 56.07
C VAL A 462 -0.41 9.41 56.68
N ARG A 463 -0.90 9.54 57.92
CA ARG A 463 -1.53 8.44 58.69
C ARG A 463 -3.04 8.61 58.88
N SER A 464 -3.56 9.80 58.65
CA SER A 464 -4.99 10.12 58.73
C SER A 464 -5.83 9.46 57.64
N TYR A 465 -5.19 8.75 56.70
CA TYR A 465 -5.85 8.00 55.64
C TYR A 465 -5.44 6.53 55.73
N LYS A 466 -6.41 5.65 55.52
CA LYS A 466 -6.20 4.21 55.47
C LYS A 466 -6.76 3.64 54.17
N LEU A 467 -6.13 2.57 53.72
CA LEU A 467 -6.62 1.74 52.63
C LEU A 467 -7.61 0.72 53.17
N GLU A 468 -8.82 0.68 52.59
CA GLU A 468 -9.72 -0.45 52.71
C GLU A 468 -9.58 -1.28 51.43
N ILE A 469 -9.18 -2.55 51.54
CA ILE A 469 -9.03 -3.48 50.41
C ILE A 469 -9.61 -4.84 50.76
N ARG A 470 -10.28 -5.45 49.78
CA ARG A 470 -10.79 -6.83 49.82
C ARG A 470 -10.47 -7.49 48.49
N GLU A 471 -10.06 -8.75 48.52
CA GLU A 471 -9.57 -9.50 47.37
C GLU A 471 -10.36 -10.81 47.21
N HIS A 472 -10.49 -11.30 45.97
CA HIS A 472 -11.14 -12.56 45.59
C HIS A 472 -12.57 -12.71 46.13
N LEU A 473 -13.46 -11.81 45.73
CA LEU A 473 -14.86 -11.81 46.15
C LEU A 473 -15.77 -12.36 45.05
N SER A 474 -16.87 -13.01 45.46
CA SER A 474 -17.99 -13.18 44.55
C SER A 474 -18.70 -11.83 44.31
N LEU A 475 -19.40 -11.69 43.18
CA LEU A 475 -20.09 -10.44 42.84
C LEU A 475 -21.08 -9.98 43.91
N TYR A 476 -21.79 -10.92 44.56
CA TYR A 476 -22.77 -10.64 45.60
C TYR A 476 -22.14 -10.20 46.95
N GLU A 477 -20.84 -10.40 47.13
CA GLU A 477 -20.10 -9.97 48.33
C GLU A 477 -19.44 -8.59 48.17
N SER A 478 -19.49 -8.04 46.96
CA SER A 478 -19.02 -6.69 46.64
C SER A 478 -19.80 -5.66 47.45
N LYS A 479 -19.08 -4.66 47.97
CA LYS A 479 -19.71 -3.50 48.60
C LYS A 479 -19.76 -2.31 47.67
N MET A 480 -18.98 -2.30 46.59
CA MET A 480 -18.88 -1.17 45.67
C MET A 480 -19.88 -1.23 44.52
N VAL A 481 -20.39 -2.43 44.19
CA VAL A 481 -21.35 -2.62 43.09
C VAL A 481 -22.46 -3.59 43.46
N GLU A 482 -23.63 -3.40 42.84
CA GLU A 482 -24.77 -4.31 42.89
C GLU A 482 -25.26 -4.62 41.47
N LEU A 483 -25.81 -5.82 41.25
CA LEU A 483 -26.32 -6.24 39.94
C LEU A 483 -27.72 -5.63 39.72
N SER A 484 -27.93 -4.93 38.60
CA SER A 484 -29.22 -4.35 38.22
C SER A 484 -29.99 -5.23 37.23
N GLU A 485 -31.26 -4.90 36.94
CA GLU A 485 -32.05 -5.59 35.91
C GLU A 485 -31.49 -5.26 34.52
N ALA A 486 -30.78 -6.20 33.90
CA ALA A 486 -30.13 -5.99 32.60
C ALA A 486 -31.13 -5.62 31.49
N SER A 487 -30.82 -4.58 30.72
CA SER A 487 -31.63 -4.13 29.58
C SER A 487 -31.49 -5.03 28.34
N GLU A 488 -30.39 -5.77 28.22
CA GLU A 488 -30.06 -6.62 27.07
C GLU A 488 -29.70 -8.06 27.44
N VAL A 489 -30.01 -8.99 26.53
CA VAL A 489 -29.66 -10.40 26.66
C VAL A 489 -28.14 -10.57 26.46
N ASN A 490 -27.44 -11.11 27.47
CA ASN A 490 -25.99 -11.38 27.53
C ASN A 490 -25.09 -10.25 28.08
N LEU A 491 -25.67 -9.18 28.59
CA LEU A 491 -24.95 -8.11 29.26
C LEU A 491 -25.23 -8.14 30.78
N GLN A 492 -24.24 -7.85 31.61
CA GLN A 492 -24.41 -7.65 33.05
C GLN A 492 -24.26 -6.17 33.36
N GLU A 493 -25.32 -5.57 33.91
CA GLU A 493 -25.34 -4.17 34.34
C GLU A 493 -25.05 -4.09 35.84
N LEU A 494 -24.12 -3.20 36.22
CA LEU A 494 -23.69 -3.00 37.59
C LEU A 494 -23.92 -1.55 38.03
N ASP A 495 -24.68 -1.37 39.10
CA ASP A 495 -24.85 -0.08 39.75
C ASP A 495 -23.77 0.15 40.80
N PHE A 496 -23.18 1.35 40.82
CA PHE A 496 -22.17 1.72 41.81
C PHE A 496 -22.82 2.17 43.13
N THR A 497 -22.45 1.53 44.24
CA THR A 497 -23.03 1.78 45.56
C THR A 497 -22.06 2.53 46.48
N THR A 498 -20.96 1.91 46.93
CA THR A 498 -19.94 2.56 47.79
C THR A 498 -18.66 2.98 47.05
N PHE A 499 -18.81 3.43 45.80
CA PHE A 499 -17.71 3.80 44.91
C PHE A 499 -17.33 5.29 44.99
N THR A 500 -16.80 5.71 46.14
CA THR A 500 -16.34 7.09 46.45
C THR A 500 -15.12 7.54 45.61
N PRO A 501 -14.76 8.85 45.59
CA PRO A 501 -13.51 9.30 44.97
C PRO A 501 -12.28 8.57 45.54
N GLY A 502 -11.39 8.10 44.67
CA GLY A 502 -10.24 7.27 45.05
C GLY A 502 -10.54 5.78 45.22
N SER A 503 -11.68 5.31 44.70
CA SER A 503 -12.06 3.90 44.67
C SER A 503 -11.64 3.21 43.38
N VAL A 504 -11.32 1.92 43.49
CA VAL A 504 -10.94 1.03 42.39
C VAL A 504 -11.60 -0.32 42.58
N ILE A 505 -12.12 -0.91 41.50
CA ILE A 505 -12.63 -2.28 41.48
C ILE A 505 -12.20 -2.98 40.20
N ALA A 506 -11.81 -4.25 40.30
CA ALA A 506 -11.38 -5.06 39.15
C ALA A 506 -12.19 -6.35 39.05
N PHE A 507 -12.69 -6.66 37.86
CA PHE A 507 -13.50 -7.84 37.55
C PHE A 507 -12.77 -8.76 36.59
N LYS A 508 -12.87 -10.06 36.80
CA LYS A 508 -12.52 -11.06 35.80
C LYS A 508 -13.77 -11.50 35.05
N VAL A 509 -13.71 -11.43 33.73
CA VAL A 509 -14.86 -11.62 32.85
C VAL A 509 -14.53 -12.66 31.79
N SER A 510 -15.40 -13.64 31.64
CA SER A 510 -15.33 -14.63 30.58
C SER A 510 -16.48 -14.49 29.59
N MET A 511 -16.26 -15.00 28.38
CA MET A 511 -17.35 -15.12 27.41
C MET A 511 -18.40 -16.14 27.85
N HIS A 512 -19.65 -15.91 27.47
CA HIS A 512 -20.73 -16.91 27.57
C HIS A 512 -20.35 -18.23 26.89
N THR A 513 -20.83 -19.36 27.44
CA THR A 513 -20.50 -20.71 26.96
C THR A 513 -20.79 -20.92 25.47
N SER A 514 -21.87 -20.29 24.95
CA SER A 514 -22.24 -20.32 23.54
C SER A 514 -21.19 -19.64 22.64
N ALA A 515 -20.76 -18.44 23.01
CA ALA A 515 -19.72 -17.67 22.31
C ALA A 515 -18.35 -18.36 22.40
N LYS A 516 -18.01 -18.91 23.57
CA LYS A 516 -16.77 -19.70 23.77
C LYS A 516 -16.72 -20.92 22.85
N THR A 517 -17.82 -21.67 22.77
CA THR A 517 -17.93 -22.84 21.88
C THR A 517 -17.82 -22.42 20.41
N ALA A 518 -18.43 -21.30 20.03
CA ALA A 518 -18.34 -20.76 18.68
C ALA A 518 -16.91 -20.31 18.31
N ALA A 519 -16.22 -19.58 19.19
CA ALA A 519 -14.83 -19.15 18.98
C ALA A 519 -13.88 -20.34 18.80
N MET A 520 -14.02 -21.38 19.64
CA MET A 520 -13.23 -22.62 19.52
C MET A 520 -13.48 -23.34 18.19
N LEU A 521 -14.74 -23.41 17.74
CA LEU A 521 -15.08 -24.00 16.46
C LEU A 521 -14.41 -23.25 15.31
N ILE A 522 -14.50 -21.92 15.28
CA ILE A 522 -13.89 -21.12 14.21
C ILE A 522 -12.38 -21.31 14.19
N ARG A 523 -11.72 -21.21 15.35
CA ARG A 523 -10.26 -21.38 15.44
C ARG A 523 -9.76 -22.73 15.00
N LYS A 524 -10.51 -23.80 15.29
CA LYS A 524 -10.20 -25.14 14.77
C LYS A 524 -10.05 -25.14 13.25
N HIS A 525 -10.87 -24.36 12.54
CA HIS A 525 -10.79 -24.21 11.09
C HIS A 525 -9.75 -23.18 10.65
N LEU A 526 -9.53 -22.11 11.42
CA LEU A 526 -8.48 -21.12 11.15
C LEU A 526 -7.07 -21.69 11.26
N ALA A 527 -6.87 -22.74 12.05
CA ALA A 527 -5.57 -23.38 12.22
C ALA A 527 -4.96 -23.88 10.90
N VAL A 528 -5.80 -24.25 9.93
CA VAL A 528 -5.36 -24.66 8.57
C VAL A 528 -4.65 -23.52 7.83
N PHE A 529 -4.95 -22.26 8.16
CA PHE A 529 -4.31 -21.08 7.58
C PHE A 529 -3.00 -20.70 8.28
N GLY A 530 -2.55 -21.46 9.28
CA GLY A 530 -1.34 -21.20 10.03
C GLY A 530 -1.49 -20.20 11.17
N TYR A 531 -2.71 -19.77 11.55
CA TYR A 531 -2.90 -19.01 12.78
C TYR A 531 -2.50 -19.86 14.00
N GLU A 532 -1.66 -19.32 14.89
CA GLU A 532 -1.17 -20.02 16.08
C GLU A 532 -2.34 -20.53 16.94
N ASN A 533 -2.19 -21.76 17.44
CA ASN A 533 -3.17 -22.58 18.19
C ASN A 533 -4.02 -23.54 17.35
N CYS A 534 -3.34 -24.49 16.69
CA CYS A 534 -3.96 -25.72 16.22
C CYS A 534 -4.23 -26.65 17.42
N PRO A 535 -5.48 -27.04 17.73
CA PRO A 535 -5.74 -28.13 18.67
C PRO A 535 -5.13 -29.43 18.13
N GLU A 536 -4.53 -30.26 19.00
CA GLU A 536 -4.06 -31.60 18.60
C GLU A 536 -5.17 -32.39 17.88
N GLY A 537 -4.87 -32.97 16.71
CA GLY A 537 -5.79 -33.83 15.96
C GLY A 537 -6.57 -33.22 14.79
N VAL A 538 -6.23 -32.00 14.33
CA VAL A 538 -6.79 -31.45 13.09
C VAL A 538 -6.08 -32.05 11.88
N ASN A 539 -6.79 -32.84 11.07
CA ASN A 539 -6.33 -33.30 9.77
C ASN A 539 -6.75 -32.27 8.70
N PRO A 540 -5.81 -31.50 8.11
CA PRO A 540 -6.12 -30.56 7.02
C PRO A 540 -6.68 -31.26 5.76
N ASN A 541 -6.51 -32.59 5.65
CA ASN A 541 -7.00 -33.42 4.55
C ASN A 541 -8.36 -34.11 4.86
N ALA A 542 -9.15 -33.59 5.80
CA ALA A 542 -10.52 -34.06 5.98
C ALA A 542 -11.33 -33.85 4.68
N GLU A 543 -12.26 -34.76 4.38
CA GLU A 543 -13.07 -34.68 3.15
C GLU A 543 -13.93 -33.40 3.08
N ASP A 544 -14.27 -32.80 4.23
CA ASP A 544 -15.01 -31.54 4.38
C ASP A 544 -14.09 -30.31 4.62
N GLY A 545 -12.78 -30.48 4.48
CA GLY A 545 -11.78 -29.41 4.66
C GLY A 545 -11.74 -28.41 3.49
N ILE A 546 -11.36 -27.17 3.79
CA ILE A 546 -11.32 -26.08 2.80
C ILE A 546 -10.38 -26.37 1.61
N HIS A 547 -9.24 -27.05 1.84
CA HIS A 547 -8.35 -27.47 0.75
C HIS A 547 -9.04 -28.46 -0.20
N THR A 548 -9.71 -29.49 0.34
CA THR A 548 -10.45 -30.47 -0.47
C THR A 548 -11.57 -29.81 -1.28
N ILE A 549 -12.29 -28.86 -0.67
CA ILE A 549 -13.32 -28.08 -1.35
C ILE A 549 -12.71 -27.23 -2.48
N ALA A 550 -11.62 -26.50 -2.20
CA ALA A 550 -10.92 -25.68 -3.18
C ALA A 550 -10.43 -26.51 -4.37
N CYS A 551 -9.81 -27.67 -4.12
CA CYS A 551 -9.31 -28.57 -5.17
C CYS A 551 -10.38 -29.01 -6.18
N ARG A 552 -11.66 -29.09 -5.77
CA ARG A 552 -12.78 -29.53 -6.63
C ARG A 552 -13.34 -28.41 -7.51
N LEU A 553 -13.06 -27.15 -7.21
CA LEU A 553 -13.51 -26.01 -8.02
C LEU A 553 -12.72 -25.97 -9.33
N THR A 554 -13.37 -25.65 -10.45
CA THR A 554 -12.67 -25.35 -11.71
C THR A 554 -12.21 -23.89 -11.74
N LEU A 555 -11.34 -23.52 -12.67
CA LEU A 555 -10.98 -22.10 -12.88
C LEU A 555 -12.20 -21.24 -13.24
N CYS A 556 -13.21 -21.81 -13.93
CA CYS A 556 -14.48 -21.13 -14.19
C CYS A 556 -15.31 -20.94 -12.90
N ASP A 557 -15.31 -21.90 -11.97
CA ASP A 557 -15.97 -21.73 -10.68
C ASP A 557 -15.24 -20.68 -9.82
N LEU A 558 -13.91 -20.66 -9.88
CA LEU A 558 -13.09 -19.70 -9.15
C LEU A 558 -13.27 -18.25 -9.66
N ASN A 559 -13.59 -18.06 -10.95
CA ASN A 559 -14.05 -16.75 -11.46
C ASN A 559 -15.30 -16.26 -10.69
N ARG A 560 -16.30 -17.14 -10.50
CA ARG A 560 -17.48 -16.81 -9.70
C ARG A 560 -17.08 -16.54 -8.25
N VAL A 561 -16.37 -17.45 -7.59
CA VAL A 561 -16.06 -17.34 -6.16
C VAL A 561 -15.24 -16.08 -5.84
N MET A 562 -14.25 -15.76 -6.66
CA MET A 562 -13.26 -14.73 -6.35
C MET A 562 -13.62 -13.35 -6.90
N PHE A 563 -14.16 -13.25 -8.12
CA PHE A 563 -14.25 -11.98 -8.84
C PHE A 563 -15.70 -11.57 -9.09
N ARG A 564 -16.20 -11.64 -10.34
CA ARG A 564 -17.50 -11.12 -10.81
C ARG A 564 -17.73 -9.64 -10.52
N VAL A 565 -17.82 -8.84 -11.57
CA VAL A 565 -18.33 -7.47 -11.43
C VAL A 565 -19.86 -7.47 -11.30
N GLU A 566 -20.43 -6.37 -10.80
CA GLU A 566 -21.87 -6.24 -10.54
C GLU A 566 -22.75 -6.64 -11.74
N CYS A 567 -22.38 -6.22 -12.95
CA CYS A 567 -23.14 -6.55 -14.16
C CYS A 567 -23.08 -8.06 -14.52
N GLU A 568 -21.96 -8.75 -14.28
CA GLU A 568 -21.85 -10.20 -14.50
C GLU A 568 -22.73 -10.99 -13.52
N GLU A 569 -22.86 -10.50 -12.29
CA GLU A 569 -23.72 -11.12 -11.28
C GLU A 569 -25.20 -10.88 -11.57
N GLN A 570 -25.56 -9.65 -11.96
CA GLN A 570 -26.92 -9.28 -12.33
C GLN A 570 -27.42 -10.05 -13.55
N ALA A 571 -26.52 -10.42 -14.48
CA ALA A 571 -26.86 -11.22 -15.66
C ALA A 571 -27.43 -12.61 -15.31
N GLU A 572 -27.24 -13.11 -14.09
CA GLU A 572 -27.90 -14.34 -13.63
C GLU A 572 -29.40 -14.20 -13.39
N GLY A 573 -29.94 -12.97 -13.39
CA GLY A 573 -31.39 -12.75 -13.23
C GLY A 573 -31.93 -12.97 -11.82
N ARG A 574 -31.06 -13.20 -10.84
CA ARG A 574 -31.41 -13.52 -9.44
C ARG A 574 -31.60 -12.30 -8.52
N GLY A 575 -31.56 -11.09 -9.08
CA GLY A 575 -31.66 -9.83 -8.30
C GLY A 575 -30.45 -9.54 -7.40
N ALA A 576 -29.33 -10.25 -7.59
CA ALA A 576 -28.08 -10.06 -6.86
C ALA A 576 -27.16 -9.05 -7.57
N GLY A 577 -26.31 -8.36 -6.80
CA GLY A 577 -25.33 -7.40 -7.30
C GLY A 577 -24.15 -7.28 -6.33
N ALA A 578 -23.32 -6.25 -6.50
CA ALA A 578 -22.21 -5.99 -5.58
C ALA A 578 -22.72 -5.58 -4.20
N TYR A 579 -22.09 -6.10 -3.14
CA TYR A 579 -22.40 -5.66 -1.78
C TYR A 579 -22.09 -4.17 -1.62
N ARG A 580 -23.04 -3.39 -1.07
CA ARG A 580 -22.88 -1.95 -0.87
C ARG A 580 -22.55 -1.67 0.59
N LEU A 581 -21.32 -1.22 0.83
CA LEU A 581 -20.91 -0.72 2.13
C LEU A 581 -21.52 0.67 2.36
N PRO A 582 -22.10 0.94 3.55
CA PRO A 582 -22.54 2.28 3.90
C PRO A 582 -21.39 3.29 3.75
N ILE A 583 -21.69 4.46 3.18
CA ILE A 583 -20.74 5.57 2.93
C ILE A 583 -19.69 5.28 1.83
N VAL A 584 -19.10 4.08 1.79
CA VAL A 584 -18.05 3.71 0.83
C VAL A 584 -18.60 3.40 -0.56
N GLY A 585 -19.76 2.73 -0.64
CA GLY A 585 -20.38 2.32 -1.91
C GLY A 585 -20.19 0.82 -2.23
N PRO A 586 -20.44 0.40 -3.48
CA PRO A 586 -20.33 -1.00 -3.88
C PRO A 586 -18.88 -1.49 -3.85
N VAL A 587 -18.67 -2.73 -3.40
CA VAL A 587 -17.41 -3.43 -3.65
C VAL A 587 -17.24 -3.65 -5.16
N ILE A 588 -16.01 -3.57 -5.64
CA ILE A 588 -15.70 -3.65 -7.08
C ILE A 588 -15.99 -5.04 -7.70
N TYR A 589 -15.92 -6.09 -6.87
CA TYR A 589 -16.18 -7.47 -7.21
C TYR A 589 -17.17 -8.04 -6.19
N CYS A 590 -18.14 -8.82 -6.65
CA CYS A 590 -19.10 -9.51 -5.79
C CYS A 590 -18.44 -10.65 -4.99
N GLY A 591 -17.39 -11.25 -5.53
CA GLY A 591 -16.62 -12.32 -4.90
C GLY A 591 -15.63 -11.84 -3.84
N LEU A 592 -14.85 -12.79 -3.31
CA LEU A 592 -13.95 -12.55 -2.19
C LEU A 592 -12.90 -11.45 -2.47
N GLN A 593 -12.46 -11.28 -3.73
CA GLN A 593 -11.54 -10.21 -4.11
C GLN A 593 -12.08 -8.83 -3.76
N GLY A 594 -13.39 -8.60 -3.87
CA GLY A 594 -13.99 -7.30 -3.57
C GLY A 594 -13.82 -6.91 -2.11
N PHE A 595 -14.08 -7.86 -1.20
CA PHE A 595 -13.84 -7.68 0.23
C PHE A 595 -12.35 -7.58 0.53
N MET A 596 -11.52 -8.41 -0.10
CA MET A 596 -10.07 -8.39 0.10
C MET A 596 -9.41 -7.09 -0.35
N SER A 597 -9.96 -6.42 -1.36
CA SER A 597 -9.45 -5.14 -1.83
C SER A 597 -9.62 -4.04 -0.79
N VAL A 598 -10.67 -4.13 0.05
CA VAL A 598 -10.88 -3.25 1.21
C VAL A 598 -10.07 -3.75 2.42
N LEU A 599 -10.15 -5.05 2.74
CA LEU A 599 -9.49 -5.66 3.89
C LEU A 599 -7.96 -5.49 3.83
N ALA A 600 -7.34 -5.61 2.66
CA ALA A 600 -5.90 -5.47 2.50
C ALA A 600 -5.37 -4.12 2.99
N GLU A 601 -6.14 -3.04 2.84
CA GLU A 601 -5.75 -1.72 3.34
C GLU A 601 -5.97 -1.62 4.86
N ILE A 602 -7.18 -1.94 5.32
CA ILE A 602 -7.57 -1.67 6.72
C ILE A 602 -6.88 -2.62 7.71
N ARG A 603 -6.60 -3.87 7.31
CA ARG A 603 -5.95 -4.87 8.18
C ARG A 603 -4.51 -4.48 8.53
N CYS A 604 -3.77 -3.93 7.58
CA CYS A 604 -2.37 -3.55 7.77
C CYS A 604 -2.23 -2.37 8.74
N LYS A 605 -3.25 -1.50 8.79
CA LYS A 605 -3.33 -0.33 9.67
C LYS A 605 -4.09 -0.63 10.97
N ASN A 606 -4.65 -1.84 11.11
CA ASN A 606 -5.59 -2.20 12.16
C ASN A 606 -6.75 -1.18 12.31
N ASP A 607 -7.28 -0.70 11.19
CA ASP A 607 -8.33 0.32 11.15
C ASP A 607 -9.70 -0.30 11.46
N LEU A 608 -9.95 -0.47 12.76
CA LEU A 608 -11.21 -0.96 13.30
C LEU A 608 -12.35 0.09 13.24
N GLY A 609 -12.05 1.33 12.82
CA GLY A 609 -13.03 2.40 12.64
C GLY A 609 -13.58 2.50 11.21
N HIS A 610 -13.13 1.64 10.31
CA HIS A 610 -13.58 1.63 8.94
C HIS A 610 -15.08 1.23 8.82
N PRO A 611 -15.87 1.81 7.89
CA PRO A 611 -17.30 1.47 7.71
C PRO A 611 -17.59 -0.02 7.46
N LEU A 612 -16.62 -0.78 6.94
CA LEU A 612 -16.69 -2.23 6.81
C LEU A 612 -16.78 -2.91 8.19
N CYS A 613 -15.94 -2.51 9.14
CA CYS A 613 -15.95 -3.04 10.50
C CYS A 613 -17.24 -2.66 11.23
N ASP A 614 -17.70 -1.42 11.07
CA ASP A 614 -18.96 -0.97 11.67
C ASP A 614 -20.16 -1.75 11.12
N ASN A 615 -20.22 -1.96 9.80
CA ASN A 615 -21.26 -2.77 9.19
C ASN A 615 -21.32 -4.20 9.78
N LEU A 616 -20.17 -4.83 9.99
CA LEU A 616 -20.05 -6.16 10.62
C LEU A 616 -20.41 -6.18 12.11
N ARG A 617 -20.24 -5.06 12.83
CA ARG A 617 -20.68 -4.92 14.23
C ARG A 617 -22.18 -4.75 14.33
N VAL A 618 -22.78 -4.00 13.40
CA VAL A 618 -24.21 -3.67 13.43
C VAL A 618 -25.07 -4.82 12.92
N GLY A 619 -24.58 -5.64 11.99
CA GLY A 619 -25.37 -6.79 11.51
C GLY A 619 -24.61 -7.84 10.72
N ASP A 620 -25.36 -8.86 10.32
CA ASP A 620 -24.82 -10.12 9.77
C ASP A 620 -24.84 -10.18 8.23
N TRP A 621 -25.26 -9.09 7.59
CA TRP A 621 -25.62 -9.04 6.17
C TRP A 621 -24.48 -9.42 5.23
N MET A 622 -23.24 -9.05 5.55
CA MET A 622 -22.08 -9.34 4.71
C MET A 622 -21.75 -10.84 4.70
N MET A 623 -21.85 -11.49 5.86
CA MET A 623 -21.69 -12.94 5.98
C MET A 623 -22.77 -13.67 5.19
N ASP A 624 -24.03 -13.23 5.32
CA ASP A 624 -25.16 -13.81 4.60
C ASP A 624 -25.07 -13.57 3.09
N TYR A 625 -24.57 -12.42 2.67
CA TYR A 625 -24.31 -12.12 1.27
C TYR A 625 -23.32 -13.11 0.65
N ILE A 626 -22.18 -13.37 1.30
CA ILE A 626 -21.17 -14.32 0.81
C ILE A 626 -21.76 -15.73 0.67
N ILE A 627 -22.56 -16.18 1.65
CA ILE A 627 -23.20 -17.50 1.62
C ILE A 627 -24.23 -17.58 0.49
N HIS A 628 -25.23 -16.70 0.48
CA HIS A 628 -26.34 -16.78 -0.47
C HIS A 628 -25.88 -16.61 -1.92
N ARG A 629 -24.78 -15.91 -2.17
CA ARG A 629 -24.18 -15.82 -3.49
C ARG A 629 -23.71 -17.17 -4.04
N LEU A 630 -23.18 -18.04 -3.17
CA LEU A 630 -22.56 -19.31 -3.55
C LEU A 630 -23.49 -20.52 -3.52
N VAL A 631 -24.65 -20.42 -2.87
CA VAL A 631 -25.57 -21.55 -2.64
C VAL A 631 -26.24 -22.08 -3.92
N TYR A 632 -26.41 -21.24 -4.94
CA TYR A 632 -27.22 -21.56 -6.11
C TYR A 632 -26.52 -22.47 -7.13
N GLU A 633 -25.19 -22.54 -7.09
CA GLU A 633 -24.41 -23.36 -8.02
C GLU A 633 -23.92 -24.63 -7.33
N HIS A 634 -24.20 -25.79 -7.92
CA HIS A 634 -23.82 -27.07 -7.35
C HIS A 634 -22.30 -27.17 -7.12
N SER A 635 -21.47 -26.55 -7.96
CA SER A 635 -20.01 -26.56 -7.82
C SER A 635 -19.51 -25.76 -6.60
N SER A 636 -20.18 -24.67 -6.22
CA SER A 636 -19.80 -23.84 -5.07
C SER A 636 -20.59 -24.14 -3.80
N LEU A 637 -21.57 -25.06 -3.84
CA LEU A 637 -22.42 -25.39 -2.69
C LEU A 637 -21.62 -25.83 -1.47
N ALA A 638 -20.63 -26.72 -1.63
CA ALA A 638 -19.79 -27.18 -0.53
C ALA A 638 -19.01 -26.02 0.14
N LEU A 639 -18.54 -25.05 -0.65
CA LEU A 639 -17.88 -23.85 -0.14
C LEU A 639 -18.88 -22.93 0.60
N SER A 640 -20.09 -22.79 0.07
CA SER A 640 -21.18 -22.06 0.72
C SER A 640 -21.54 -22.67 2.08
N GLU A 641 -21.64 -24.00 2.17
CA GLU A 641 -21.92 -24.71 3.42
C GLU A 641 -20.78 -24.55 4.44
N TRP A 642 -19.54 -24.57 3.96
CA TRP A 642 -18.36 -24.32 4.80
C TRP A 642 -18.37 -22.89 5.38
N PHE A 643 -18.63 -21.87 4.56
CA PHE A 643 -18.81 -20.49 5.04
C PHE A 643 -19.99 -20.37 6.01
N ASN A 644 -21.12 -20.99 5.70
CA ASN A 644 -22.31 -20.95 6.55
C ASN A 644 -22.03 -21.52 7.96
N LYS A 645 -21.30 -22.63 8.04
CA LYS A 645 -20.86 -23.23 9.31
C LYS A 645 -20.04 -22.26 10.16
N LEU A 646 -19.07 -21.57 9.55
CA LEU A 646 -18.19 -20.64 10.28
C LEU A 646 -18.86 -19.32 10.61
N PHE A 647 -19.59 -18.74 9.67
CA PHE A 647 -20.30 -17.48 9.90
C PHE A 647 -21.45 -17.65 10.90
N THR A 648 -22.18 -18.77 10.89
CA THR A 648 -23.18 -19.06 11.94
C THR A 648 -22.54 -19.12 13.34
N ALA A 649 -21.29 -19.58 13.45
CA ALA A 649 -20.55 -19.51 14.69
C ALA A 649 -20.11 -18.06 14.99
N ALA A 650 -19.59 -17.33 14.00
CA ALA A 650 -19.13 -15.95 14.18
C ALA A 650 -20.24 -15.01 14.67
N LYS A 651 -21.47 -15.20 14.19
CA LYS A 651 -22.67 -14.46 14.63
C LYS A 651 -23.00 -14.61 16.13
N LYS A 652 -22.46 -15.64 16.79
CA LYS A 652 -22.62 -15.88 18.24
C LYS A 652 -21.56 -15.18 19.09
N LEU A 653 -20.54 -14.60 18.47
CA LEU A 653 -19.49 -13.86 19.16
C LEU A 653 -19.98 -12.47 19.57
N PRO A 654 -19.39 -11.86 20.61
CA PRO A 654 -19.57 -10.44 20.87
C PRO A 654 -19.30 -9.59 19.63
N ARG A 655 -20.16 -8.60 19.36
CA ARG A 655 -20.13 -7.81 18.12
C ARG A 655 -18.76 -7.17 17.84
N TYR A 656 -18.05 -6.73 18.89
CA TYR A 656 -16.71 -6.13 18.76
C TYR A 656 -15.63 -7.10 18.23
N LEU A 657 -15.83 -8.42 18.31
CA LEU A 657 -14.91 -9.44 17.78
C LEU A 657 -15.20 -9.85 16.33
N ILE A 658 -16.42 -9.62 15.84
CA ILE A 658 -16.86 -10.10 14.52
C ILE A 658 -15.94 -9.60 13.39
N PRO A 659 -15.51 -8.32 13.32
CA PRO A 659 -14.61 -7.86 12.26
C PRO A 659 -13.29 -8.65 12.15
N SER A 660 -12.67 -8.97 13.29
CA SER A 660 -11.41 -9.73 13.34
C SER A 660 -11.58 -11.17 12.87
N TYR A 661 -12.64 -11.86 13.32
CA TYR A 661 -12.92 -13.22 12.88
C TYR A 661 -13.40 -13.30 11.43
N PHE A 662 -14.18 -12.32 10.97
CA PHE A 662 -14.59 -12.22 9.57
C PHE A 662 -13.37 -12.09 8.65
N ASP A 663 -12.43 -11.18 8.95
CA ASP A 663 -11.17 -11.06 8.22
C ASP A 663 -10.39 -12.37 8.22
N ALA A 664 -10.20 -13.00 9.39
CA ALA A 664 -9.43 -14.24 9.47
C ALA A 664 -10.02 -15.38 8.60
N ILE A 665 -11.35 -15.51 8.58
CA ILE A 665 -12.06 -16.49 7.74
C ILE A 665 -11.90 -16.13 6.26
N VAL A 666 -12.24 -14.90 5.87
CA VAL A 666 -12.26 -14.48 4.46
C VAL A 666 -10.85 -14.46 3.88
N THR A 667 -9.89 -13.86 4.58
CA THR A 667 -8.48 -13.79 4.15
C THR A 667 -7.86 -15.18 4.05
N GLY A 668 -8.09 -16.05 5.04
CA GLY A 668 -7.57 -17.42 5.02
C GLY A 668 -8.09 -18.22 3.82
N THR A 669 -9.41 -18.18 3.60
CA THR A 669 -10.04 -18.84 2.45
C THR A 669 -9.57 -18.26 1.12
N PHE A 670 -9.49 -16.93 1.02
CA PHE A 670 -8.99 -16.25 -0.17
C PHE A 670 -7.56 -16.69 -0.54
N CYS A 671 -6.66 -16.80 0.44
CA CYS A 671 -5.28 -17.24 0.19
C CYS A 671 -5.22 -18.69 -0.33
N ILE A 672 -6.02 -19.61 0.22
CA ILE A 672 -6.10 -20.99 -0.29
C ILE A 672 -6.64 -21.01 -1.71
N LEU A 673 -7.68 -20.24 -2.00
CA LEU A 673 -8.29 -20.22 -3.33
C LEU A 673 -7.35 -19.60 -4.38
N LEU A 674 -6.57 -18.57 -4.01
CA LEU A 674 -5.53 -18.03 -4.88
C LEU A 674 -4.44 -19.07 -5.18
N GLU A 675 -3.94 -19.77 -4.15
CA GLU A 675 -2.96 -20.83 -4.36
C GLU A 675 -3.53 -21.92 -5.28
N GLU A 676 -4.77 -22.32 -5.06
CA GLU A 676 -5.44 -23.32 -5.89
C GLU A 676 -5.63 -22.88 -7.36
N ILE A 677 -5.88 -21.58 -7.61
CA ILE A 677 -5.89 -21.03 -8.97
C ILE A 677 -4.54 -21.29 -9.65
N TRP A 678 -3.43 -20.95 -8.99
CA TRP A 678 -2.09 -21.11 -9.58
C TRP A 678 -1.67 -22.58 -9.68
N GLN A 679 -2.08 -23.44 -8.75
CA GLN A 679 -1.81 -24.88 -8.81
C GLN A 679 -2.47 -25.54 -10.02
N LYS A 680 -3.63 -25.05 -10.46
CA LYS A 680 -4.33 -25.53 -11.67
C LYS A 680 -3.79 -24.97 -12.97
N MET A 681 -2.90 -23.98 -12.92
CA MET A 681 -2.28 -23.41 -14.11
C MET A 681 -0.99 -24.18 -14.49
N SER A 682 -0.43 -23.81 -15.64
CA SER A 682 0.84 -24.36 -16.15
C SER A 682 2.01 -24.19 -15.18
N ASP A 683 3.07 -24.98 -15.36
CA ASP A 683 4.29 -24.87 -14.56
C ASP A 683 4.96 -23.48 -14.66
N PHE A 684 4.79 -22.81 -15.80
CA PHE A 684 5.21 -21.41 -16.01
C PHE A 684 4.61 -20.47 -14.96
N VAL A 685 3.33 -20.66 -14.63
CA VAL A 685 2.64 -19.86 -13.62
C VAL A 685 2.88 -20.41 -12.22
N ARG A 686 2.68 -21.72 -12.02
CA ARG A 686 2.77 -22.38 -10.71
C ARG A 686 4.12 -22.14 -10.03
N HIS A 687 5.21 -22.22 -10.79
CA HIS A 687 6.58 -22.00 -10.30
C HIS A 687 7.12 -20.61 -10.66
N GLY A 688 6.29 -19.75 -11.26
CA GLY A 688 6.64 -18.39 -11.64
C GLY A 688 6.76 -17.44 -10.45
N PRO A 689 7.48 -16.32 -10.62
CA PRO A 689 7.54 -15.26 -9.62
C PRO A 689 6.14 -14.66 -9.37
N VAL A 690 5.98 -13.95 -8.24
CA VAL A 690 4.69 -13.35 -7.84
C VAL A 690 4.06 -12.52 -8.96
N VAL A 691 4.85 -11.73 -9.70
CA VAL A 691 4.35 -10.94 -10.84
C VAL A 691 3.70 -11.77 -11.95
N VAL A 692 4.25 -12.95 -12.27
CA VAL A 692 3.69 -13.85 -13.28
C VAL A 692 2.37 -14.44 -12.78
N ARG A 693 2.34 -14.86 -11.50
CA ARG A 693 1.14 -15.38 -10.84
C ARG A 693 0.01 -14.35 -10.78
N GLU A 694 0.32 -13.11 -10.42
CA GLU A 694 -0.64 -12.01 -10.36
C GLU A 694 -1.16 -11.62 -11.76
N LEU A 695 -0.30 -11.52 -12.77
CA LEU A 695 -0.74 -11.29 -14.15
C LEU A 695 -1.64 -12.41 -14.68
N ALA A 696 -1.32 -13.66 -14.33
CA ALA A 696 -2.11 -14.83 -14.73
C ALA A 696 -3.50 -14.84 -14.10
N LEU A 697 -3.74 -14.16 -12.96
CA LEU A 697 -5.08 -14.00 -12.39
C LEU A 697 -6.04 -13.32 -13.37
N GLY A 698 -5.55 -12.47 -14.27
CA GLY A 698 -6.34 -11.89 -15.36
C GLY A 698 -7.11 -12.95 -16.18
N SER A 699 -6.54 -14.15 -16.32
CA SER A 699 -7.20 -15.30 -16.96
C SER A 699 -8.50 -15.69 -16.25
N VAL A 700 -8.48 -15.75 -14.92
CA VAL A 700 -9.64 -16.13 -14.11
C VAL A 700 -10.58 -14.94 -13.93
N MET A 701 -10.07 -13.72 -13.82
CA MET A 701 -10.90 -12.51 -13.71
C MET A 701 -11.82 -12.35 -14.93
N MET A 702 -11.27 -12.48 -16.13
CA MET A 702 -11.99 -12.21 -17.38
C MET A 702 -12.52 -13.48 -18.07
N GLY A 703 -11.97 -14.65 -17.73
CA GLY A 703 -12.38 -15.95 -18.28
C GLY A 703 -13.36 -16.69 -17.37
N GLY A 704 -14.65 -16.59 -17.68
CA GLY A 704 -15.72 -17.26 -16.94
C GLY A 704 -16.98 -17.50 -17.79
N TRP A 705 -17.96 -18.21 -17.24
CA TRP A 705 -19.27 -18.38 -17.86
C TRP A 705 -20.26 -17.33 -17.36
N VAL A 706 -20.78 -16.48 -18.24
CA VAL A 706 -21.82 -15.49 -17.90
C VAL A 706 -23.08 -15.77 -18.72
N PRO A 707 -24.27 -15.85 -18.10
CA PRO A 707 -25.52 -16.02 -18.83
C PRO A 707 -25.71 -14.95 -19.92
N GLY A 708 -26.24 -15.38 -21.08
CA GLY A 708 -26.49 -14.48 -22.19
C GLY A 708 -25.26 -14.15 -23.05
N THR A 709 -24.08 -14.67 -22.73
CA THR A 709 -22.82 -14.40 -23.46
C THR A 709 -22.21 -15.63 -24.13
N ASN A 710 -23.00 -16.70 -24.26
CA ASN A 710 -22.57 -18.01 -24.74
C ASN A 710 -21.83 -17.94 -26.09
N LEU A 711 -20.87 -18.84 -26.27
CA LEU A 711 -20.30 -19.10 -27.58
C LEU A 711 -21.37 -19.68 -28.53
N PRO A 712 -21.21 -19.51 -29.86
CA PRO A 712 -21.94 -20.30 -30.84
C PRO A 712 -21.84 -21.80 -30.52
N PRO A 713 -22.92 -22.58 -30.72
CA PRO A 713 -22.90 -24.02 -30.46
C PRO A 713 -21.77 -24.74 -31.19
N LEU A 714 -21.01 -25.55 -30.46
CA LEU A 714 -19.91 -26.33 -31.03
C LEU A 714 -20.42 -27.58 -31.75
N SER A 715 -19.56 -28.17 -32.59
CA SER A 715 -19.95 -29.36 -33.36
C SER A 715 -20.28 -30.54 -32.43
N PRO A 716 -21.41 -31.24 -32.65
CA PRO A 716 -21.70 -32.50 -31.96
C PRO A 716 -20.67 -33.61 -32.30
N ALA A 717 -19.97 -33.49 -33.43
CA ALA A 717 -18.94 -34.41 -33.90
C ALA A 717 -17.51 -34.03 -33.43
N LEU A 718 -17.39 -33.14 -32.44
CA LEU A 718 -16.11 -32.75 -31.85
C LEU A 718 -15.38 -33.95 -31.22
N THR A 719 -14.06 -34.04 -31.40
CA THR A 719 -13.24 -35.01 -30.66
C THR A 719 -13.31 -34.71 -29.15
N PRO A 720 -13.39 -35.73 -28.27
CA PRO A 720 -13.36 -35.52 -26.82
C PRO A 720 -12.12 -34.72 -26.36
N PRO A 721 -12.24 -33.94 -25.28
CA PRO A 721 -13.43 -33.79 -24.44
C PRO A 721 -14.46 -32.81 -25.03
N HIS A 722 -15.74 -33.11 -24.77
CA HIS A 722 -16.87 -32.31 -25.22
C HIS A 722 -17.11 -31.08 -24.32
N PRO A 723 -17.75 -30.03 -24.84
CA PRO A 723 -18.11 -28.83 -24.09
C PRO A 723 -18.82 -29.13 -22.76
N PRO A 724 -18.54 -28.38 -21.68
CA PRO A 724 -19.30 -28.48 -20.44
C PRO A 724 -20.76 -28.04 -20.68
N HIS A 725 -21.69 -28.60 -19.91
CA HIS A 725 -23.11 -28.29 -20.02
C HIS A 725 -23.70 -27.93 -18.66
N ARG A 726 -24.72 -27.06 -18.67
CA ARG A 726 -25.54 -26.73 -17.51
C ARG A 726 -27.02 -26.95 -17.83
N ILE A 727 -27.82 -27.12 -16.78
CA ILE A 727 -29.27 -27.16 -16.87
C ILE A 727 -29.75 -25.76 -16.50
N ASN A 728 -30.43 -25.08 -17.41
CA ASN A 728 -31.00 -23.77 -17.13
C ASN A 728 -32.30 -23.87 -16.32
N GLU A 729 -32.86 -22.73 -15.90
CA GLU A 729 -34.09 -22.68 -15.09
C GLU A 729 -35.30 -23.33 -15.78
N ALA A 730 -35.30 -23.40 -17.11
CA ALA A 730 -36.32 -24.08 -17.90
C ALA A 730 -36.10 -25.60 -18.04
N GLY A 731 -35.09 -26.16 -17.35
CA GLY A 731 -34.75 -27.58 -17.40
C GLY A 731 -34.04 -28.02 -18.68
N LYS A 732 -33.65 -27.08 -19.56
CA LYS A 732 -32.96 -27.39 -20.82
C LYS A 732 -31.45 -27.45 -20.60
N ARG A 733 -30.83 -28.47 -21.22
CA ARG A 733 -29.37 -28.62 -21.25
C ARG A 733 -28.78 -27.63 -22.27
N GLU A 734 -27.84 -26.81 -21.83
CA GLU A 734 -27.15 -25.82 -22.66
C GLU A 734 -25.64 -25.89 -22.48
N GLU A 735 -24.88 -25.55 -23.53
CA GLU A 735 -23.42 -25.45 -23.46
C GLU A 735 -23.02 -24.29 -22.56
N ALA A 736 -22.14 -24.57 -21.61
CA ALA A 736 -21.68 -23.65 -20.58
C ALA A 736 -20.17 -23.41 -20.68
N CYS A 737 -19.68 -23.20 -21.90
CA CYS A 737 -18.28 -22.89 -22.17
C CYS A 737 -17.86 -21.59 -21.49
N THR A 738 -16.63 -21.57 -20.98
CA THR A 738 -15.94 -20.35 -20.57
C THR A 738 -15.83 -19.40 -21.75
N THR A 739 -16.10 -18.12 -21.50
CA THR A 739 -15.95 -17.02 -22.46
C THR A 739 -14.99 -15.99 -21.90
N LEU A 740 -14.29 -15.28 -22.77
CA LEU A 740 -13.31 -14.28 -22.39
C LEU A 740 -13.89 -12.87 -22.60
N ALA A 741 -14.08 -12.14 -21.51
CA ALA A 741 -14.37 -10.71 -21.58
C ALA A 741 -13.18 -9.95 -22.16
N ALA A 742 -13.43 -8.92 -22.97
CA ALA A 742 -12.38 -7.98 -23.36
C ALA A 742 -11.82 -7.22 -22.13
N GLY A 743 -12.70 -6.89 -21.19
CA GLY A 743 -12.35 -6.43 -19.84
C GLY A 743 -13.54 -6.02 -18.99
N LEU A 744 -13.24 -5.63 -17.75
CA LEU A 744 -14.23 -5.42 -16.69
C LEU A 744 -14.22 -3.97 -16.21
N PRO A 745 -15.39 -3.33 -15.98
CA PRO A 745 -16.74 -3.90 -16.10
C PRO A 745 -17.42 -3.68 -17.46
N HIS A 746 -16.85 -2.84 -18.34
CA HIS A 746 -17.55 -2.33 -19.53
C HIS A 746 -17.86 -3.40 -20.58
N PHE A 747 -17.01 -4.41 -20.69
CA PHE A 747 -17.09 -5.47 -21.70
C PHE A 747 -17.31 -6.85 -21.05
N ALA A 748 -18.11 -6.88 -19.99
CA ALA A 748 -18.29 -8.08 -19.17
C ALA A 748 -19.53 -8.90 -19.55
N THR A 749 -20.58 -8.30 -20.12
CA THR A 749 -21.88 -8.97 -20.33
C THR A 749 -22.54 -8.67 -21.67
N GLY A 750 -23.60 -9.43 -21.98
CA GLY A 750 -24.39 -9.28 -23.20
C GLY A 750 -23.58 -9.44 -24.49
N TYR A 751 -23.98 -8.70 -25.53
CA TYR A 751 -23.26 -8.67 -26.79
C TYR A 751 -21.84 -8.11 -26.65
N MET A 752 -21.62 -7.20 -25.68
CA MET A 752 -20.35 -6.51 -25.44
C MET A 752 -19.24 -7.36 -24.84
N ARG A 753 -19.48 -8.63 -24.50
CA ARG A 753 -18.47 -9.47 -23.83
C ARG A 753 -17.37 -9.98 -24.76
N ASN A 754 -17.79 -10.61 -25.86
CA ASN A 754 -16.90 -11.39 -26.72
C ASN A 754 -16.53 -10.58 -27.96
N TRP A 755 -15.30 -10.09 -27.99
CA TRP A 755 -14.70 -9.39 -29.13
C TRP A 755 -13.60 -10.25 -29.75
N GLY A 756 -13.74 -10.64 -31.02
CA GLY A 756 -12.83 -11.54 -31.71
C GLY A 756 -11.39 -11.03 -31.68
N ARG A 757 -11.19 -9.73 -31.92
CA ARG A 757 -9.88 -9.10 -31.84
C ARG A 757 -9.24 -9.26 -30.45
N ASP A 758 -9.88 -8.72 -29.41
CA ASP A 758 -9.38 -8.76 -28.03
C ASP A 758 -9.16 -10.20 -27.57
N THR A 759 -10.10 -11.09 -27.91
CA THR A 759 -10.04 -12.51 -27.58
C THR A 759 -8.76 -13.11 -28.13
N PHE A 760 -8.48 -12.98 -29.43
CA PHE A 760 -7.34 -13.66 -30.04
C PHE A 760 -5.99 -12.97 -29.81
N ILE A 761 -5.99 -11.69 -29.45
CA ILE A 761 -4.78 -11.03 -28.89
C ILE A 761 -4.48 -11.59 -27.49
N ALA A 762 -5.51 -11.79 -26.65
CA ALA A 762 -5.34 -12.20 -25.26
C ALA A 762 -5.23 -13.72 -25.04
N LEU A 763 -5.72 -14.55 -25.97
CA LEU A 763 -5.89 -15.99 -25.74
C LEU A 763 -4.56 -16.72 -25.51
N ARG A 764 -3.48 -16.31 -26.19
CA ARG A 764 -2.14 -16.89 -25.97
C ARG A 764 -1.69 -16.68 -24.53
N GLY A 765 -1.58 -15.42 -24.08
CA GLY A 765 -1.17 -15.11 -22.72
C GLY A 765 -2.12 -15.69 -21.66
N LEU A 766 -3.43 -15.44 -21.77
CA LEU A 766 -4.36 -15.77 -20.69
C LEU A 766 -4.83 -17.23 -20.69
N PHE A 767 -4.78 -17.96 -21.79
CA PHE A 767 -5.29 -19.34 -21.85
C PHE A 767 -4.21 -20.35 -22.25
N LEU A 768 -3.38 -20.07 -23.25
CA LEU A 768 -2.35 -21.03 -23.67
C LEU A 768 -1.22 -21.13 -22.64
N LEU A 769 -0.62 -19.99 -22.28
CA LEU A 769 0.50 -19.95 -21.34
C LEU A 769 0.10 -20.29 -19.91
N THR A 770 -1.19 -20.15 -19.56
CA THR A 770 -1.73 -20.55 -18.25
C THR A 770 -2.18 -22.02 -18.19
N GLY A 771 -2.14 -22.75 -19.31
CA GLY A 771 -2.53 -24.18 -19.35
C GLY A 771 -4.03 -24.44 -19.59
N ARG A 772 -4.83 -23.42 -19.88
CA ARG A 772 -6.28 -23.51 -20.16
C ARG A 772 -6.58 -23.88 -21.62
N HIS A 773 -5.88 -24.91 -22.12
CA HIS A 773 -5.87 -25.29 -23.54
C HIS A 773 -7.27 -25.70 -24.03
N GLN A 774 -8.03 -26.40 -23.19
CA GLN A 774 -9.36 -26.89 -23.57
C GLN A 774 -10.35 -25.75 -23.86
N GLU A 775 -10.35 -24.72 -23.02
CA GLU A 775 -11.24 -23.58 -23.19
C GLU A 775 -10.80 -22.72 -24.39
N ALA A 776 -9.48 -22.57 -24.61
CA ALA A 776 -8.95 -21.94 -25.81
C ALA A 776 -9.41 -22.65 -27.10
N ARG A 777 -9.36 -23.99 -27.11
CA ARG A 777 -9.85 -24.81 -28.24
C ARG A 777 -11.32 -24.52 -28.54
N TYR A 778 -12.17 -24.50 -27.51
CA TYR A 778 -13.60 -24.20 -27.70
C TYR A 778 -13.85 -22.81 -28.26
N ILE A 779 -13.13 -21.80 -27.76
CA ILE A 779 -13.22 -20.43 -28.27
C ILE A 779 -12.79 -20.37 -29.74
N ILE A 780 -11.64 -20.95 -30.09
CA ILE A 780 -11.13 -21.01 -31.47
C ILE A 780 -12.17 -21.61 -32.43
N LEU A 781 -12.74 -22.77 -32.06
CA LEU A 781 -13.67 -23.51 -32.91
C LEU A 781 -15.04 -22.82 -33.00
N ALA A 782 -15.50 -22.17 -31.92
CA ALA A 782 -16.76 -21.44 -31.94
C ALA A 782 -16.70 -20.21 -32.88
N PHE A 783 -15.62 -19.43 -32.83
CA PHE A 783 -15.40 -18.33 -33.78
C PHE A 783 -15.21 -18.85 -35.22
N ALA A 784 -14.58 -20.01 -35.40
CA ALA A 784 -14.46 -20.65 -36.71
C ALA A 784 -15.84 -20.97 -37.32
N GLY A 785 -16.81 -21.40 -36.48
CA GLY A 785 -18.19 -21.63 -36.90
C GLY A 785 -18.86 -20.38 -37.48
N CYS A 786 -18.41 -19.21 -37.06
CA CYS A 786 -18.87 -17.91 -37.54
C CYS A 786 -18.03 -17.33 -38.69
N LEU A 787 -17.01 -18.00 -39.25
CA LEU A 787 -16.29 -17.43 -40.39
C LEU A 787 -17.28 -17.11 -41.54
N ARG A 788 -17.30 -15.86 -42.03
CA ARG A 788 -18.14 -15.41 -43.15
C ARG A 788 -17.42 -14.35 -43.96
N HIS A 789 -17.62 -14.33 -45.28
CA HIS A 789 -16.86 -13.50 -46.23
C HIS A 789 -15.36 -13.80 -46.25
N GLY A 790 -14.88 -14.80 -45.51
CA GLY A 790 -13.46 -15.00 -45.22
C GLY A 790 -12.96 -14.25 -43.97
N LEU A 791 -13.85 -13.63 -43.20
CA LEU A 791 -13.55 -12.87 -41.98
C LEU A 791 -14.10 -13.56 -40.72
N ILE A 792 -13.40 -13.34 -39.61
CA ILE A 792 -13.88 -13.65 -38.26
C ILE A 792 -14.57 -12.39 -37.71
N PRO A 793 -15.75 -12.50 -37.05
CA PRO A 793 -16.46 -11.34 -36.57
C PRO A 793 -15.70 -10.62 -35.44
N ASN A 794 -15.87 -9.30 -35.35
CA ASN A 794 -15.40 -8.55 -34.19
C ASN A 794 -16.34 -8.80 -33.01
N LEU A 795 -17.59 -8.35 -33.14
CA LEU A 795 -18.63 -8.62 -32.15
C LEU A 795 -19.21 -10.01 -32.41
N LEU A 796 -19.12 -10.93 -31.46
CA LEU A 796 -19.57 -12.31 -31.67
C LEU A 796 -21.09 -12.47 -31.50
N ASP A 797 -21.68 -11.91 -30.43
CA ASP A 797 -23.09 -12.07 -30.03
C ASP A 797 -23.71 -13.46 -30.33
N LYS A 798 -23.13 -14.52 -29.74
CA LYS A 798 -23.50 -15.94 -29.93
C LYS A 798 -23.41 -16.45 -31.37
N GLY A 799 -22.89 -15.67 -32.30
CA GLY A 799 -22.74 -15.96 -33.72
C GLY A 799 -23.88 -15.46 -34.61
N ASN A 800 -25.12 -15.42 -34.11
CA ASN A 800 -26.30 -15.11 -34.92
C ASN A 800 -26.42 -13.63 -35.31
N PHE A 801 -25.92 -12.74 -34.45
CA PHE A 801 -25.91 -11.29 -34.67
C PHE A 801 -24.48 -10.75 -34.76
N ALA A 802 -23.55 -11.62 -35.17
CA ALA A 802 -22.14 -11.28 -35.27
C ALA A 802 -21.90 -10.17 -36.31
N ARG A 803 -20.98 -9.25 -36.00
CA ARG A 803 -20.63 -8.11 -36.87
C ARG A 803 -19.27 -8.30 -37.52
N TYR A 804 -19.18 -8.03 -38.83
CA TYR A 804 -18.01 -8.30 -39.68
C TYR A 804 -17.42 -6.99 -40.22
N ASN A 805 -17.22 -6.03 -39.33
CA ASN A 805 -16.63 -4.71 -39.63
C ASN A 805 -15.11 -4.69 -39.41
N CYS A 806 -14.49 -5.85 -39.20
CA CYS A 806 -13.13 -6.00 -38.69
C CYS A 806 -12.30 -6.88 -39.63
N ARG A 807 -11.17 -6.36 -40.09
CA ARG A 807 -10.26 -7.04 -41.02
C ARG A 807 -9.12 -7.75 -40.30
N ASP A 808 -8.77 -7.32 -39.09
CA ASP A 808 -7.64 -7.86 -38.32
C ASP A 808 -7.99 -9.10 -37.50
N ALA A 809 -9.24 -9.27 -37.04
CA ALA A 809 -9.63 -10.41 -36.18
C ALA A 809 -9.34 -11.79 -36.79
N VAL A 810 -9.50 -11.97 -38.10
CA VAL A 810 -9.17 -13.25 -38.78
C VAL A 810 -7.68 -13.57 -38.70
N TRP A 811 -6.83 -12.55 -38.80
CA TRP A 811 -5.39 -12.72 -38.73
C TRP A 811 -4.92 -12.98 -37.30
N TRP A 812 -5.55 -12.36 -36.31
CA TRP A 812 -5.35 -12.69 -34.90
C TRP A 812 -5.81 -14.10 -34.57
N TRP A 813 -6.96 -14.54 -35.10
CA TRP A 813 -7.46 -15.90 -34.95
C TRP A 813 -6.48 -16.93 -35.53
N LEU A 814 -5.97 -16.70 -36.75
CA LEU A 814 -4.97 -17.56 -37.39
C LEU A 814 -3.64 -17.58 -36.61
N GLN A 815 -3.18 -16.42 -36.15
CA GLN A 815 -1.99 -16.31 -35.30
C GLN A 815 -2.20 -17.08 -33.99
N CYS A 816 -3.37 -17.01 -33.38
CA CYS A 816 -3.67 -17.75 -32.16
C CYS A 816 -3.73 -19.27 -32.41
N ILE A 817 -4.27 -19.74 -33.53
CA ILE A 817 -4.25 -21.17 -33.88
C ILE A 817 -2.81 -21.63 -34.09
N GLN A 818 -1.99 -20.85 -34.78
CA GLN A 818 -0.57 -21.14 -34.92
C GLN A 818 0.08 -21.31 -33.53
N GLU A 819 -0.16 -20.40 -32.60
CA GLU A 819 0.39 -20.48 -31.25
C GLU A 819 -0.19 -21.68 -30.48
N TYR A 820 -1.47 -22.02 -30.66
CA TYR A 820 -2.06 -23.25 -30.12
C TYR A 820 -1.32 -24.49 -30.63
N THR A 821 -1.01 -24.58 -31.93
CA THR A 821 -0.29 -25.74 -32.49
C THR A 821 1.15 -25.87 -32.00
N LYS A 822 1.76 -24.78 -31.50
CA LYS A 822 3.12 -24.75 -30.96
C LYS A 822 3.15 -25.06 -29.47
N GLU A 823 2.28 -24.40 -28.68
CA GLU A 823 2.32 -24.41 -27.22
C GLU A 823 1.58 -25.61 -26.62
N VAL A 824 0.56 -26.13 -27.30
CA VAL A 824 -0.24 -27.26 -26.82
C VAL A 824 0.38 -28.59 -27.29
N PRO A 825 0.61 -29.57 -26.40
CA PRO A 825 1.04 -30.90 -26.81
C PRO A 825 0.09 -31.53 -27.83
N ASN A 826 0.62 -31.99 -28.97
CA ASN A 826 -0.17 -32.45 -30.12
C ASN A 826 -1.21 -31.42 -30.61
N GLY A 827 -0.93 -30.12 -30.43
CA GLY A 827 -1.87 -29.04 -30.73
C GLY A 827 -2.30 -28.99 -32.20
N HIS A 828 -1.50 -29.50 -33.14
CA HIS A 828 -1.85 -29.63 -34.55
C HIS A 828 -3.12 -30.46 -34.81
N LEU A 829 -3.53 -31.33 -33.87
CA LEU A 829 -4.76 -32.12 -33.99
C LEU A 829 -6.03 -31.25 -34.05
N ILE A 830 -5.98 -30.02 -33.53
CA ILE A 830 -7.10 -29.07 -33.62
C ILE A 830 -7.51 -28.80 -35.08
N LEU A 831 -6.57 -28.90 -36.02
CA LEU A 831 -6.82 -28.70 -37.46
C LEU A 831 -7.84 -29.70 -38.01
N LYS A 832 -7.95 -30.88 -37.40
CA LYS A 832 -8.90 -31.94 -37.80
C LYS A 832 -10.23 -31.86 -37.06
N ASP A 833 -10.37 -31.01 -36.04
CA ASP A 833 -11.61 -30.89 -35.29
C ASP A 833 -12.74 -30.35 -36.18
N LYS A 834 -13.93 -30.90 -35.96
CA LYS A 834 -15.13 -30.49 -36.69
C LYS A 834 -15.63 -29.16 -36.16
N VAL A 835 -15.85 -28.25 -37.09
CA VAL A 835 -16.46 -26.94 -36.89
C VAL A 835 -17.86 -26.98 -37.50
N SER A 836 -18.88 -26.72 -36.70
CA SER A 836 -20.22 -26.48 -37.22
C SER A 836 -20.29 -25.09 -37.83
N ARG A 837 -20.44 -25.03 -39.16
CA ARG A 837 -20.55 -23.77 -39.91
C ARG A 837 -21.93 -23.19 -39.70
N LEU A 838 -22.00 -22.12 -38.92
CA LEU A 838 -23.22 -21.34 -38.72
C LEU A 838 -23.68 -20.72 -40.03
N TYR A 839 -22.72 -20.26 -40.86
CA TYR A 839 -22.95 -19.70 -42.18
C TYR A 839 -22.11 -20.44 -43.23
N PRO A 840 -22.62 -21.53 -43.86
CA PRO A 840 -21.86 -22.29 -44.86
C PRO A 840 -21.53 -21.48 -46.13
N THR A 841 -22.34 -20.49 -46.46
CA THR A 841 -22.08 -19.53 -47.55
C THR A 841 -22.40 -18.11 -47.08
N ASP A 842 -21.90 -17.09 -47.78
CA ASP A 842 -22.08 -15.68 -47.37
C ASP A 842 -23.54 -15.25 -47.24
N ASP A 843 -24.40 -15.75 -48.12
CA ASP A 843 -25.82 -15.41 -48.16
C ASP A 843 -26.70 -16.39 -47.36
N SER A 844 -26.10 -17.39 -46.71
CA SER A 844 -26.86 -18.40 -45.97
C SER A 844 -27.54 -17.83 -44.70
N PRO A 845 -28.70 -18.38 -44.31
CA PRO A 845 -29.22 -18.18 -42.96
C PRO A 845 -28.33 -18.91 -41.93
N ALA A 846 -28.43 -18.53 -40.66
CA ALA A 846 -27.76 -19.26 -39.59
C ALA A 846 -28.33 -20.69 -39.50
N LEU A 847 -27.48 -21.70 -39.53
CA LEU A 847 -27.86 -23.12 -39.44
C LEU A 847 -27.62 -23.69 -38.03
N GLU A 848 -28.38 -24.71 -37.65
CA GLU A 848 -28.14 -25.44 -36.39
C GLU A 848 -26.84 -26.26 -36.45
N ALA A 849 -26.24 -26.49 -35.27
CA ALA A 849 -25.01 -27.27 -35.16
C ALA A 849 -25.18 -28.70 -35.68
N GLY A 850 -24.15 -29.21 -36.37
CA GLY A 850 -24.14 -30.53 -36.99
C GLY A 850 -24.79 -30.60 -38.38
N ILE A 851 -25.49 -29.55 -38.86
CA ILE A 851 -26.05 -29.55 -40.23
C ILE A 851 -24.93 -29.45 -41.27
N CYS A 852 -23.96 -28.58 -41.04
CA CYS A 852 -22.81 -28.40 -41.92
C CYS A 852 -21.54 -28.40 -41.07
N ASP A 853 -20.90 -29.57 -40.99
CA ASP A 853 -19.65 -29.75 -40.26
C ASP A 853 -18.48 -29.91 -41.23
N MET A 854 -17.43 -29.13 -41.01
CA MET A 854 -16.18 -29.25 -41.76
C MET A 854 -14.97 -29.18 -40.84
N PRO A 855 -13.85 -29.85 -41.17
CA PRO A 855 -12.60 -29.71 -40.43
C PRO A 855 -12.15 -28.24 -40.33
N LEU A 856 -11.55 -27.86 -39.19
CA LEU A 856 -10.98 -26.52 -38.99
C LEU A 856 -10.00 -26.13 -40.10
N GLU A 857 -9.20 -27.08 -40.60
CA GLU A 857 -8.26 -26.83 -41.69
C GLU A 857 -8.91 -26.34 -42.98
N GLU A 858 -10.12 -26.79 -43.28
CA GLU A 858 -10.88 -26.33 -44.44
C GLU A 858 -11.45 -24.92 -44.21
N VAL A 859 -11.85 -24.59 -42.98
CA VAL A 859 -12.28 -23.23 -42.61
C VAL A 859 -11.11 -22.24 -42.71
N ILE A 860 -9.92 -22.65 -42.29
CA ILE A 860 -8.68 -21.86 -42.48
C ILE A 860 -8.40 -21.65 -43.96
N GLN A 861 -8.54 -22.71 -44.78
CA GLN A 861 -8.32 -22.63 -46.21
C GLN A 861 -9.32 -21.67 -46.86
N GLU A 862 -10.60 -21.75 -46.48
CA GLU A 862 -11.65 -20.82 -46.94
C GLU A 862 -11.26 -19.37 -46.65
N ALA A 863 -10.81 -19.06 -45.42
CA ALA A 863 -10.41 -17.71 -45.05
C ALA A 863 -9.29 -17.16 -45.96
N LEU A 864 -8.25 -17.95 -46.23
CA LEU A 864 -7.13 -17.55 -47.09
C LEU A 864 -7.54 -17.42 -48.55
N GLN A 865 -8.34 -18.37 -49.02
CA GLN A 865 -8.86 -18.43 -50.38
C GLN A 865 -9.66 -17.17 -50.70
N ARG A 866 -10.53 -16.73 -49.79
CA ARG A 866 -11.29 -15.48 -49.91
C ARG A 866 -10.42 -14.23 -49.95
N HIS A 867 -9.39 -14.14 -49.10
CA HIS A 867 -8.47 -13.00 -49.15
C HIS A 867 -7.64 -12.96 -50.44
N PHE A 868 -7.34 -14.11 -51.03
CA PHE A 868 -6.62 -14.19 -52.29
C PHE A 868 -7.53 -13.86 -53.50
N GLU A 869 -8.78 -14.33 -53.50
CA GLU A 869 -9.79 -13.98 -54.50
C GLU A 869 -10.13 -12.49 -54.47
N GLY A 870 -10.18 -11.90 -53.28
CA GLY A 870 -10.68 -10.56 -53.08
C GLY A 870 -12.20 -10.57 -52.95
N VAL A 871 -12.69 -10.04 -51.83
CA VAL A 871 -14.10 -10.01 -51.50
C VAL A 871 -14.54 -8.56 -51.36
N SER A 872 -15.69 -8.25 -51.96
CA SER A 872 -16.39 -6.99 -51.74
C SER A 872 -17.82 -7.31 -51.35
N PHE A 873 -18.22 -6.87 -50.16
CA PHE A 873 -19.56 -7.11 -49.65
C PHE A 873 -20.08 -5.88 -48.91
N ARG A 874 -21.39 -5.83 -48.70
CA ARG A 874 -22.03 -4.86 -47.83
C ARG A 874 -22.43 -5.55 -46.53
N GLU A 875 -22.15 -4.94 -45.39
CA GLU A 875 -22.50 -5.51 -44.09
C GLU A 875 -23.99 -5.90 -44.05
N ARG A 876 -24.27 -7.12 -43.57
CA ARG A 876 -25.63 -7.62 -43.43
C ARG A 876 -26.39 -6.75 -42.44
N ASN A 877 -27.59 -6.32 -42.82
CA ASN A 877 -28.43 -5.39 -42.04
C ASN A 877 -27.85 -3.96 -41.92
N ALA A 878 -27.00 -3.54 -42.87
CA ALA A 878 -26.45 -2.18 -42.91
C ALA A 878 -27.51 -1.09 -42.72
N GLY A 879 -27.18 -0.10 -41.90
CA GLY A 879 -28.04 1.03 -41.57
C GLY A 879 -27.97 1.40 -40.07
N PRO A 880 -28.73 2.42 -39.65
CA PRO A 880 -28.65 2.98 -38.29
C PRO A 880 -28.94 2.01 -37.15
N GLN A 881 -29.62 0.88 -37.43
CA GLN A 881 -29.88 -0.17 -36.43
C GLN A 881 -28.63 -1.01 -36.13
N LEU A 882 -27.74 -1.18 -37.10
CA LEU A 882 -26.47 -1.89 -36.92
C LEU A 882 -25.37 -0.95 -36.39
N ASP A 883 -25.31 0.27 -36.91
CA ASP A 883 -24.38 1.31 -36.48
C ASP A 883 -25.03 2.69 -36.63
N GLN A 884 -25.27 3.37 -35.50
CA GLN A 884 -26.01 4.64 -35.47
C GLN A 884 -25.20 5.83 -36.03
N HIS A 885 -23.89 5.67 -36.22
CA HIS A 885 -23.00 6.78 -36.55
C HIS A 885 -22.35 6.63 -37.91
N MET A 886 -22.01 5.41 -38.32
CA MET A 886 -21.36 5.12 -39.60
C MET A 886 -22.16 5.64 -40.80
N LEU A 887 -21.45 6.21 -41.78
CA LEU A 887 -22.03 6.64 -43.06
C LEU A 887 -22.33 5.43 -43.96
N ASP A 888 -23.19 5.61 -44.98
CA ASP A 888 -23.64 4.51 -45.83
C ASP A 888 -22.47 3.78 -46.52
N GLU A 889 -21.46 4.54 -46.94
CA GLU A 889 -20.26 4.04 -47.60
C GLU A 889 -19.39 3.17 -46.67
N GLY A 890 -19.45 3.41 -45.35
CA GLY A 890 -18.69 2.67 -44.35
C GLY A 890 -19.10 1.21 -44.23
N PHE A 891 -20.35 0.88 -44.57
CA PHE A 891 -20.87 -0.49 -44.55
C PHE A 891 -20.39 -1.34 -45.74
N ASN A 892 -19.76 -0.74 -46.75
CA ASN A 892 -19.20 -1.45 -47.88
C ASN A 892 -17.75 -1.83 -47.55
N VAL A 893 -17.48 -3.13 -47.42
CA VAL A 893 -16.17 -3.64 -47.04
C VAL A 893 -15.57 -4.39 -48.22
N THR A 894 -14.37 -3.98 -48.60
CA THR A 894 -13.56 -4.62 -49.64
C THR A 894 -12.19 -4.97 -49.09
N PHE A 895 -11.71 -6.17 -49.40
CA PHE A 895 -10.34 -6.57 -49.11
C PHE A 895 -9.87 -7.60 -50.13
N ALA A 896 -8.57 -7.60 -50.41
CA ALA A 896 -7.94 -8.54 -51.33
C ALA A 896 -6.44 -8.64 -51.07
N THR A 897 -5.76 -9.45 -51.88
CA THR A 897 -4.29 -9.56 -51.89
C THR A 897 -3.75 -8.82 -53.11
N ASN A 898 -2.79 -7.93 -52.91
CA ASN A 898 -2.12 -7.24 -54.01
C ASN A 898 -1.20 -8.23 -54.75
N PRO A 899 -1.39 -8.47 -56.06
CA PRO A 899 -0.62 -9.47 -56.79
C PRO A 899 0.85 -9.09 -57.01
N MET A 900 1.22 -7.81 -56.86
CA MET A 900 2.60 -7.33 -57.04
C MET A 900 3.41 -7.43 -55.76
N THR A 901 2.80 -7.10 -54.62
CA THR A 901 3.50 -7.08 -53.32
C THR A 901 3.20 -8.30 -52.46
N GLY A 902 2.10 -9.01 -52.72
CA GLY A 902 1.56 -10.05 -51.87
C GLY A 902 0.87 -9.53 -50.61
N PHE A 903 0.79 -8.21 -50.41
CA PHE A 903 0.20 -7.64 -49.20
C PHE A 903 -1.32 -7.77 -49.23
N VAL A 904 -1.90 -8.15 -48.10
CA VAL A 904 -3.34 -8.02 -47.87
C VAL A 904 -3.66 -6.55 -47.69
N TYR A 905 -4.66 -6.06 -48.42
CA TYR A 905 -5.15 -4.69 -48.33
C TYR A 905 -6.67 -4.70 -48.22
N GLY A 906 -7.23 -3.63 -47.65
CA GLY A 906 -8.68 -3.47 -47.64
C GLY A 906 -9.15 -2.31 -46.78
N GLY A 907 -10.47 -2.17 -46.69
CA GLY A 907 -11.11 -1.04 -46.03
C GLY A 907 -11.32 0.14 -46.96
N ASN A 908 -11.76 1.26 -46.39
CA ASN A 908 -11.92 2.55 -47.06
C ASN A 908 -11.86 3.68 -46.02
N SER A 909 -11.86 4.94 -46.47
CA SER A 909 -11.78 6.12 -45.59
C SER A 909 -12.95 6.31 -44.61
N HIS A 910 -14.03 5.53 -44.75
CA HIS A 910 -15.26 5.61 -43.95
C HIS A 910 -15.45 4.41 -43.02
N ASN A 911 -14.47 3.50 -42.93
CA ASN A 911 -14.55 2.33 -42.04
C ASN A 911 -13.37 2.19 -41.08
N CYS A 912 -13.58 1.33 -40.08
CA CYS A 912 -12.70 1.12 -38.93
C CYS A 912 -12.27 -0.35 -38.84
N GLY A 913 -11.59 -0.86 -39.87
CA GLY A 913 -11.29 -2.29 -40.01
C GLY A 913 -10.15 -2.85 -39.14
N THR A 914 -9.51 -2.05 -38.28
CA THR A 914 -8.37 -2.47 -37.44
C THR A 914 -8.62 -2.10 -35.99
N TRP A 915 -7.79 -2.56 -35.04
CA TRP A 915 -7.94 -2.24 -33.61
C TRP A 915 -8.04 -0.76 -33.25
N MET A 916 -7.53 0.13 -34.09
CA MET A 916 -7.73 1.56 -33.97
C MET A 916 -9.09 1.95 -34.59
N ASP A 917 -10.20 1.60 -33.93
CA ASP A 917 -11.54 1.55 -34.56
C ASP A 917 -12.55 2.63 -34.14
N LYS A 918 -12.10 3.72 -33.51
CA LYS A 918 -13.01 4.79 -33.10
C LYS A 918 -13.75 5.43 -34.30
N MET A 919 -15.07 5.23 -34.35
CA MET A 919 -15.99 5.95 -35.23
C MET A 919 -16.46 7.25 -34.56
N GLY A 920 -16.29 8.40 -35.21
CA GLY A 920 -16.74 9.69 -34.68
C GLY A 920 -18.27 9.75 -34.55
N SER A 921 -18.76 10.41 -33.51
CA SER A 921 -20.20 10.45 -33.18
C SER A 921 -20.72 11.83 -32.79
N SER A 922 -19.90 12.88 -32.78
CA SER A 922 -20.32 14.24 -32.44
C SER A 922 -20.80 14.99 -33.69
N GLU A 923 -22.09 15.29 -33.73
CA GLU A 923 -22.66 16.22 -34.72
C GLU A 923 -22.12 17.65 -34.50
N LYS A 924 -22.01 18.04 -33.24
CA LYS A 924 -21.60 19.37 -32.79
C LYS A 924 -20.20 19.76 -33.23
N ALA A 925 -19.27 18.80 -33.22
CA ALA A 925 -17.90 18.99 -33.70
C ALA A 925 -17.73 18.65 -35.19
N GLY A 926 -18.77 18.13 -35.85
CA GLY A 926 -18.74 17.76 -37.26
C GLY A 926 -17.94 16.48 -37.57
N ASN A 927 -17.72 15.61 -36.58
CA ASN A 927 -16.96 14.36 -36.74
C ASN A 927 -17.84 13.10 -36.85
N LYS A 928 -19.17 13.21 -36.70
CA LYS A 928 -20.10 12.08 -36.80
C LYS A 928 -19.93 11.30 -38.12
N GLY A 929 -19.78 9.98 -38.00
CA GLY A 929 -19.64 9.06 -39.12
C GLY A 929 -18.29 9.07 -39.82
N ARG A 930 -17.33 9.85 -39.30
CA ARG A 930 -15.94 9.86 -39.77
C ARG A 930 -15.06 9.03 -38.83
N PRO A 931 -14.37 8.00 -39.32
CA PRO A 931 -13.34 7.29 -38.55
C PRO A 931 -12.27 8.24 -38.03
N ALA A 932 -11.84 8.06 -36.78
CA ALA A 932 -10.67 8.75 -36.23
C ALA A 932 -9.37 8.32 -36.92
N THR A 933 -9.27 7.02 -37.18
CA THR A 933 -8.07 6.34 -37.67
C THR A 933 -8.45 5.29 -38.70
N PRO A 934 -8.97 5.68 -39.88
CA PRO A 934 -9.19 4.73 -40.96
C PRO A 934 -7.82 4.22 -41.43
N ARG A 935 -7.53 2.94 -41.14
CA ARG A 935 -6.25 2.30 -41.51
C ARG A 935 -6.45 1.37 -42.69
N ASP A 936 -7.03 1.92 -43.76
CA ASP A 936 -7.26 1.21 -45.00
C ASP A 936 -5.96 1.03 -45.82
N GLY A 937 -6.05 0.31 -46.94
CA GLY A 937 -4.86 -0.20 -47.60
C GLY A 937 -4.23 -1.36 -46.83
N SER A 938 -2.90 -1.45 -46.85
CA SER A 938 -2.15 -2.53 -46.17
C SER A 938 -1.63 -2.09 -44.81
N ALA A 939 -2.38 -2.40 -43.75
CA ALA A 939 -1.95 -2.19 -42.36
C ALA A 939 -0.78 -3.10 -41.98
N VAL A 940 0.25 -2.54 -41.35
CA VAL A 940 1.53 -3.22 -41.09
C VAL A 940 1.38 -4.52 -40.29
N GLU A 941 0.51 -4.54 -39.27
CA GLU A 941 0.30 -5.72 -38.45
C GLU A 941 -0.44 -6.83 -39.21
N ILE A 942 -1.38 -6.49 -40.10
CA ILE A 942 -2.09 -7.47 -40.93
C ILE A 942 -1.11 -8.14 -41.90
N VAL A 943 -0.22 -7.37 -42.52
CA VAL A 943 0.82 -7.92 -43.42
C VAL A 943 1.77 -8.83 -42.65
N GLY A 944 2.20 -8.42 -41.45
CA GLY A 944 3.03 -9.24 -40.57
C GLY A 944 2.36 -10.55 -40.13
N LEU A 945 1.10 -10.48 -39.68
CA LEU A 945 0.31 -11.64 -39.28
C LEU A 945 0.06 -12.57 -40.47
N CYS A 946 -0.28 -12.03 -41.65
CA CYS A 946 -0.41 -12.80 -42.88
C CYS A 946 0.88 -13.56 -43.22
N LYS A 947 2.03 -12.89 -43.18
CA LYS A 947 3.33 -13.54 -43.38
C LYS A 947 3.61 -14.65 -42.37
N SER A 948 3.27 -14.43 -41.11
CA SER A 948 3.42 -15.40 -40.03
C SER A 948 2.57 -16.65 -40.26
N THR A 949 1.31 -16.46 -40.66
CA THR A 949 0.36 -17.52 -41.01
C THR A 949 0.84 -18.34 -42.20
N LEU A 950 1.23 -17.69 -43.30
CA LEU A 950 1.70 -18.38 -44.51
C LEU A 950 2.92 -19.25 -44.24
N ARG A 951 3.88 -18.75 -43.46
CA ARG A 951 5.05 -19.52 -43.00
C ARG A 951 4.63 -20.73 -42.17
N TRP A 952 3.63 -20.58 -41.30
CA TRP A 952 3.15 -21.67 -40.46
C TRP A 952 2.43 -22.75 -41.27
N LEU A 953 1.52 -22.37 -42.16
CA LEU A 953 0.77 -23.33 -42.98
C LEU A 953 1.65 -24.05 -43.98
N ASP A 954 2.61 -23.37 -44.61
CA ASP A 954 3.63 -24.02 -45.44
C ASP A 954 4.39 -25.10 -44.65
N LYS A 955 4.78 -24.79 -43.41
CA LYS A 955 5.39 -25.78 -42.51
C LYS A 955 4.43 -26.93 -42.18
N MET A 956 3.19 -26.65 -41.79
CA MET A 956 2.20 -27.70 -41.48
C MET A 956 1.90 -28.60 -42.67
N TYR A 957 1.89 -28.05 -43.89
CA TYR A 957 1.78 -28.84 -45.12
C TYR A 957 3.00 -29.73 -45.33
N LYS A 958 4.21 -29.18 -45.25
CA LYS A 958 5.47 -29.92 -45.39
C LYS A 958 5.61 -31.03 -44.33
N ASP A 959 5.09 -30.81 -43.13
CA ASP A 959 5.07 -31.78 -42.03
C ASP A 959 3.90 -32.80 -42.16
N GLY A 960 3.00 -32.67 -43.15
CA GLY A 960 1.89 -33.58 -43.40
C GLY A 960 0.66 -33.38 -42.50
N HIS A 961 0.60 -32.28 -41.76
CA HIS A 961 -0.50 -31.94 -40.84
C HIS A 961 -1.60 -31.08 -41.48
N TYR A 962 -1.32 -30.42 -42.60
CA TYR A 962 -2.27 -29.59 -43.33
C TYR A 962 -2.35 -30.03 -44.80
N PRO A 963 -3.54 -30.19 -45.40
CA PRO A 963 -3.69 -30.82 -46.72
C PRO A 963 -3.43 -29.88 -47.91
N TYR A 964 -3.47 -28.56 -47.70
CA TYR A 964 -3.32 -27.56 -48.76
C TYR A 964 -1.93 -26.93 -48.75
N ASN A 965 -1.41 -26.55 -49.92
CA ASN A 965 -0.16 -25.80 -50.05
C ASN A 965 -0.28 -24.48 -50.81
N ALA A 966 -1.49 -24.15 -51.28
CA ALA A 966 -1.73 -23.03 -52.16
C ALA A 966 -3.17 -22.50 -52.04
N VAL A 967 -3.36 -21.28 -52.54
CA VAL A 967 -4.66 -20.67 -52.85
C VAL A 967 -4.78 -20.49 -54.37
N GLU A 968 -6.00 -20.49 -54.88
CA GLU A 968 -6.23 -20.44 -56.32
C GLU A 968 -7.34 -19.48 -56.73
N LYS A 969 -7.05 -18.52 -57.60
CA LYS A 969 -8.04 -17.57 -58.11
C LYS A 969 -8.33 -17.83 -59.58
N ASN A 970 -9.59 -17.78 -59.99
CA ASN A 970 -9.98 -17.91 -61.40
C ASN A 970 -10.55 -16.58 -61.91
N ASP A 971 -9.73 -15.82 -62.65
CA ASP A 971 -10.11 -14.54 -63.25
C ASP A 971 -10.32 -14.72 -64.76
N TYR A 972 -11.56 -14.55 -65.23
CA TYR A 972 -11.93 -14.63 -66.65
C TYR A 972 -11.45 -15.92 -67.36
N GLY A 973 -11.41 -17.05 -66.65
CA GLY A 973 -10.96 -18.35 -67.16
C GLY A 973 -9.45 -18.60 -67.01
N ILE A 974 -8.68 -17.64 -66.46
CA ILE A 974 -7.28 -17.81 -66.11
C ILE A 974 -7.17 -18.22 -64.65
N LYS A 975 -6.75 -19.47 -64.41
CA LYS A 975 -6.48 -19.99 -63.07
C LYS A 975 -5.08 -19.56 -62.61
N THR A 976 -5.02 -18.67 -61.62
CA THR A 976 -3.81 -18.26 -60.92
C THR A 976 -3.69 -19.08 -59.63
N VAL A 977 -2.62 -19.87 -59.51
CA VAL A 977 -2.33 -20.63 -58.28
C VAL A 977 -1.13 -20.00 -57.60
N MET A 978 -1.24 -19.72 -56.31
CA MET A 978 -0.17 -19.17 -55.50
C MET A 978 0.07 -20.04 -54.27
N THR A 979 1.23 -20.71 -54.22
CA THR A 979 1.60 -21.49 -53.05
C THR A 979 1.85 -20.60 -51.83
N PHE A 980 1.67 -21.13 -50.62
CA PHE A 980 1.95 -20.38 -49.39
C PHE A 980 3.41 -19.91 -49.30
N GLU A 981 4.34 -20.73 -49.79
CA GLU A 981 5.77 -20.38 -49.91
C GLU A 981 5.98 -19.21 -50.87
N GLN A 982 5.38 -19.25 -52.07
CA GLN A 982 5.45 -18.15 -53.04
C GLN A 982 4.82 -16.87 -52.51
N TRP A 983 3.65 -16.96 -51.88
CA TRP A 983 2.97 -15.80 -51.28
C TRP A 983 3.85 -15.19 -50.18
N GLY A 984 4.34 -16.00 -49.25
CA GLY A 984 5.20 -15.53 -48.17
C GLY A 984 6.51 -14.94 -48.67
N ALA A 985 7.09 -15.47 -49.76
CA ALA A 985 8.28 -14.94 -50.40
C ALA A 985 8.03 -13.58 -51.06
N LEU A 986 6.88 -13.43 -51.74
CA LEU A 986 6.49 -12.16 -52.37
C LEU A 986 6.32 -11.04 -51.33
N ILE A 987 5.67 -11.33 -50.21
CA ILE A 987 5.58 -10.36 -49.10
C ILE A 987 6.98 -9.99 -48.61
N LYS A 988 7.84 -10.99 -48.34
CA LYS A 988 9.19 -10.75 -47.82
C LYS A 988 10.04 -9.89 -48.77
N GLN A 989 9.94 -10.12 -50.07
CA GLN A 989 10.70 -9.38 -51.08
C GLN A 989 10.33 -7.89 -51.12
N ASN A 990 9.05 -7.56 -50.88
CA ASN A 990 8.54 -6.20 -51.04
C ASN A 990 8.38 -5.44 -49.71
N PHE A 991 8.28 -6.12 -48.56
CA PHE A 991 7.96 -5.51 -47.27
C PHE A 991 8.92 -4.37 -46.91
N GLU A 992 10.22 -4.64 -46.90
CA GLU A 992 11.23 -3.69 -46.48
C GLU A 992 11.20 -2.41 -47.35
N SER A 993 11.18 -2.54 -48.67
CA SER A 993 11.15 -1.39 -49.59
C SER A 993 9.87 -0.55 -49.50
N CYS A 994 8.74 -1.16 -49.16
CA CYS A 994 7.45 -0.47 -49.10
C CYS A 994 7.20 0.21 -47.74
N PHE A 995 7.63 -0.42 -46.64
CA PHE A 995 7.35 0.05 -45.28
C PHE A 995 8.51 0.81 -44.63
N TRP A 996 9.77 0.57 -44.97
CA TRP A 996 10.89 1.28 -44.35
C TRP A 996 10.97 2.74 -44.83
N VAL A 997 11.14 3.67 -43.89
CA VAL A 997 11.40 5.08 -44.17
C VAL A 997 12.87 5.40 -43.84
N PRO A 998 13.75 5.56 -44.86
CA PRO A 998 15.19 5.71 -44.65
C PRO A 998 15.60 6.94 -43.83
N GLU A 999 16.72 6.82 -43.12
CA GLU A 999 17.31 7.91 -42.33
C GLU A 999 17.73 9.11 -43.19
N ALA A 1000 17.98 10.26 -42.54
CA ALA A 1000 18.42 11.46 -43.24
C ALA A 1000 19.76 11.23 -43.95
N GLY A 1001 19.83 11.50 -45.25
CA GLY A 1001 21.02 11.26 -46.08
C GLY A 1001 21.02 9.92 -46.82
N GLN A 1002 20.08 9.01 -46.53
CA GLN A 1002 19.83 7.82 -47.35
C GLN A 1002 18.83 8.13 -48.47
N ASN A 1003 18.97 7.48 -49.62
CA ASN A 1003 18.05 7.65 -50.74
C ASN A 1003 16.68 7.05 -50.40
N ILE A 1004 15.61 7.82 -50.61
CA ILE A 1004 14.24 7.31 -50.54
C ILE A 1004 14.03 6.40 -51.77
N PRO A 1005 13.39 5.23 -51.63
CA PRO A 1005 13.02 4.38 -52.77
C PRO A 1005 12.29 5.19 -53.84
N LYS A 1006 12.64 5.01 -55.11
CA LYS A 1006 12.00 5.75 -56.22
C LYS A 1006 10.53 5.39 -56.38
N GLU A 1007 10.17 4.23 -55.86
CA GLU A 1007 8.85 3.63 -55.88
C GLU A 1007 7.96 4.13 -54.74
N ASP A 1008 8.49 4.95 -53.82
CA ASP A 1008 7.70 5.59 -52.77
C ASP A 1008 6.76 6.65 -53.40
N PRO A 1009 5.44 6.53 -53.22
CA PRO A 1009 4.47 7.38 -53.93
C PRO A 1009 4.40 8.81 -53.38
N HIS A 1010 4.77 9.04 -52.11
CA HIS A 1010 4.56 10.31 -51.42
C HIS A 1010 5.72 10.69 -50.48
N PRO A 1011 6.96 10.80 -51.00
CA PRO A 1011 8.12 11.17 -50.19
C PRO A 1011 8.00 12.55 -49.53
N GLU A 1012 7.19 13.44 -50.09
CA GLU A 1012 6.89 14.77 -49.57
C GLU A 1012 6.09 14.78 -48.26
N LEU A 1013 5.43 13.66 -47.91
CA LEU A 1013 4.63 13.51 -46.69
C LEU A 1013 5.42 12.90 -45.51
N ILE A 1014 6.71 12.59 -45.71
CA ILE A 1014 7.56 12.02 -44.67
C ILE A 1014 7.84 13.07 -43.58
N HIS A 1015 7.22 12.88 -42.41
CA HIS A 1015 7.51 13.68 -41.21
C HIS A 1015 8.67 13.10 -40.39
N ARG A 1016 8.67 11.78 -40.16
CA ARG A 1016 9.72 11.06 -39.41
C ARG A 1016 10.47 10.07 -40.30
N ARG A 1017 11.74 9.85 -39.98
CA ARG A 1017 12.66 8.92 -40.65
C ARG A 1017 13.21 7.90 -39.65
N GLY A 1018 13.75 6.79 -40.13
CA GLY A 1018 14.21 5.70 -39.28
C GLY A 1018 13.03 4.95 -38.63
N ILE A 1019 11.91 4.84 -39.34
CA ILE A 1019 10.67 4.23 -38.87
C ILE A 1019 10.13 3.26 -39.93
N TYR A 1020 9.23 2.38 -39.52
CA TYR A 1020 8.36 1.65 -40.44
C TYR A 1020 7.00 2.34 -40.52
N LYS A 1021 6.50 2.51 -41.74
CA LYS A 1021 5.16 3.05 -42.04
C LYS A 1021 4.08 2.27 -41.30
N ASP A 1022 3.02 2.94 -40.90
CA ASP A 1022 1.89 2.32 -40.21
C ASP A 1022 0.96 1.56 -41.18
N THR A 1023 0.78 2.13 -42.37
CA THR A 1023 0.01 1.59 -43.49
C THR A 1023 0.80 1.77 -44.79
N TYR A 1024 0.43 1.04 -45.82
CA TYR A 1024 0.95 1.22 -47.18
C TYR A 1024 -0.22 1.38 -48.16
N LEU A 1025 -0.23 2.50 -48.89
CA LEU A 1025 -1.28 2.90 -49.83
C LEU A 1025 -2.65 3.05 -49.16
N ALA A 1026 -2.70 3.67 -47.97
CA ALA A 1026 -3.97 4.11 -47.38
C ALA A 1026 -4.63 5.19 -48.24
N SER A 1027 -5.95 5.34 -48.12
CA SER A 1027 -6.68 6.39 -48.88
C SER A 1027 -6.24 7.80 -48.48
N GLN A 1028 -5.78 7.97 -47.24
CA GLN A 1028 -5.19 9.20 -46.73
C GLN A 1028 -3.67 9.07 -46.73
N ALA A 1029 -2.99 9.44 -47.82
CA ALA A 1029 -1.56 9.18 -48.02
C ALA A 1029 -0.62 9.59 -46.87
N TRP A 1030 -0.96 10.62 -46.10
CA TRP A 1030 -0.14 11.07 -44.95
C TRP A 1030 -0.18 10.09 -43.76
N THR A 1031 -1.24 9.28 -43.61
CA THR A 1031 -1.37 8.32 -42.51
C THR A 1031 -0.36 7.17 -42.60
N ASP A 1032 0.08 6.83 -43.81
CA ASP A 1032 1.13 5.84 -44.05
C ASP A 1032 2.41 6.18 -43.25
N TYR A 1033 2.77 7.46 -43.18
CA TYR A 1033 4.04 7.93 -42.59
C TYR A 1033 3.96 8.26 -41.09
N GLN A 1034 2.85 7.95 -40.42
CA GLN A 1034 2.72 8.19 -38.99
C GLN A 1034 3.54 7.19 -38.18
N LEU A 1035 4.29 7.69 -37.19
CA LEU A 1035 4.93 6.82 -36.20
C LEU A 1035 3.88 6.34 -35.19
N ARG A 1036 3.60 5.03 -35.24
CA ARG A 1036 2.64 4.32 -34.39
C ARG A 1036 3.23 3.01 -33.87
N PRO A 1037 2.71 2.43 -32.78
CA PRO A 1037 3.28 1.21 -32.20
C PRO A 1037 3.00 -0.07 -33.00
N ASN A 1038 2.15 -0.02 -34.05
CA ASN A 1038 1.61 -1.20 -34.72
C ASN A 1038 2.65 -2.09 -35.40
N PHE A 1039 3.73 -1.53 -35.95
CA PHE A 1039 4.77 -2.34 -36.58
C PHE A 1039 5.53 -3.24 -35.59
N CYS A 1040 5.48 -2.94 -34.28
CA CYS A 1040 6.04 -3.80 -33.25
C CYS A 1040 5.36 -5.18 -33.24
N ILE A 1041 4.08 -5.25 -33.61
CA ILE A 1041 3.33 -6.50 -33.74
C ILE A 1041 3.93 -7.34 -34.87
N ALA A 1042 4.09 -6.74 -36.06
CA ALA A 1042 4.70 -7.39 -37.22
C ALA A 1042 6.13 -7.86 -36.92
N MET A 1043 6.92 -7.05 -36.22
CA MET A 1043 8.26 -7.42 -35.77
C MET A 1043 8.27 -8.63 -34.82
N ALA A 1044 7.31 -8.73 -33.92
CA ALA A 1044 7.23 -9.84 -32.98
C ALA A 1044 6.83 -11.16 -33.67
N VAL A 1045 5.84 -11.12 -34.57
CA VAL A 1045 5.28 -12.33 -35.22
C VAL A 1045 6.03 -12.76 -36.47
N ALA A 1046 6.57 -11.82 -37.25
CA ALA A 1046 7.25 -12.05 -38.53
C ALA A 1046 8.59 -11.28 -38.61
N PRO A 1047 9.55 -11.54 -37.70
CA PRO A 1047 10.83 -10.84 -37.63
C PRO A 1047 11.71 -11.02 -38.87
N GLU A 1048 11.43 -12.00 -39.73
CA GLU A 1048 12.13 -12.23 -40.99
C GLU A 1048 11.82 -11.22 -42.10
N LEU A 1049 10.82 -10.35 -41.89
CA LEU A 1049 10.47 -9.28 -42.81
C LEU A 1049 11.39 -8.05 -42.71
N PHE A 1050 12.12 -7.93 -41.60
CA PHE A 1050 12.81 -6.70 -41.24
C PHE A 1050 14.32 -6.88 -41.33
N ASP A 1051 14.99 -5.85 -41.83
CA ASP A 1051 16.43 -5.70 -41.62
C ASP A 1051 16.73 -5.47 -40.12
N PRO A 1052 17.69 -6.20 -39.50
CA PRO A 1052 17.95 -6.07 -38.07
C PRO A 1052 18.39 -4.67 -37.60
N GLU A 1053 19.15 -3.93 -38.41
CA GLU A 1053 19.63 -2.59 -38.04
C GLU A 1053 18.50 -1.56 -38.15
N HIS A 1054 17.74 -1.60 -39.26
CA HIS A 1054 16.56 -0.76 -39.43
C HIS A 1054 15.50 -1.01 -38.35
N ALA A 1055 15.24 -2.28 -38.02
CA ALA A 1055 14.33 -2.66 -36.94
C ALA A 1055 14.78 -2.09 -35.59
N TRP A 1056 16.08 -2.14 -35.30
CA TRP A 1056 16.63 -1.58 -34.08
C TRP A 1056 16.48 -0.07 -33.99
N ALA A 1057 16.75 0.64 -35.10
CA ALA A 1057 16.58 2.09 -35.19
C ALA A 1057 15.10 2.49 -34.96
N ALA A 1058 14.16 1.76 -35.58
CA ALA A 1058 12.73 1.99 -35.38
C ALA A 1058 12.28 1.70 -33.94
N LEU A 1059 12.73 0.60 -33.34
CA LEU A 1059 12.41 0.25 -31.94
C LEU A 1059 13.03 1.26 -30.96
N THR A 1060 14.19 1.83 -31.28
CA THR A 1060 14.80 2.92 -30.52
C THR A 1060 13.96 4.19 -30.61
N SER A 1061 13.42 4.51 -31.78
CA SER A 1061 12.47 5.62 -31.96
C SER A 1061 11.20 5.40 -31.13
N VAL A 1062 10.66 4.19 -31.13
CA VAL A 1062 9.49 3.82 -30.31
C VAL A 1062 9.77 4.00 -28.82
N ARG A 1063 10.92 3.50 -28.33
CA ARG A 1063 11.37 3.68 -26.95
C ARG A 1063 11.43 5.16 -26.55
N ASN A 1064 11.98 6.01 -27.42
CA ASN A 1064 12.23 7.42 -27.09
C ASN A 1064 10.99 8.31 -27.24
N ILE A 1065 10.02 7.93 -28.07
CA ILE A 1065 8.92 8.82 -28.48
C ILE A 1065 7.56 8.29 -28.04
N LEU A 1066 7.30 6.99 -28.18
CA LEU A 1066 5.97 6.41 -27.97
C LEU A 1066 5.80 5.75 -26.59
N LEU A 1067 6.87 5.22 -25.99
CA LEU A 1067 6.77 4.56 -24.69
C LEU A 1067 6.45 5.57 -23.57
N GLY A 1068 5.30 5.41 -22.93
CA GLY A 1068 4.93 6.09 -21.69
C GLY A 1068 5.33 5.28 -20.46
N PRO A 1069 4.92 5.71 -19.25
CA PRO A 1069 5.27 5.03 -18.00
C PRO A 1069 4.72 3.60 -17.90
N PHE A 1070 3.51 3.36 -18.44
CA PHE A 1070 2.82 2.07 -18.40
C PHE A 1070 2.41 1.58 -19.78
N GLY A 1071 1.96 2.48 -20.66
CA GLY A 1071 1.45 2.17 -21.99
C GLY A 1071 2.23 2.83 -23.13
N MET A 1072 1.78 2.60 -24.36
CA MET A 1072 2.34 3.14 -25.60
C MET A 1072 1.41 4.21 -26.16
N LYS A 1073 1.93 5.43 -26.34
CA LYS A 1073 1.26 6.49 -27.08
C LYS A 1073 0.88 5.97 -28.46
N THR A 1074 -0.41 6.03 -28.78
CA THR A 1074 -0.95 5.48 -30.03
C THR A 1074 -0.57 6.27 -31.27
N LEU A 1075 -0.10 7.50 -31.09
CA LEU A 1075 0.40 8.38 -32.13
C LEU A 1075 1.57 9.21 -31.59
N ASP A 1076 2.50 9.54 -32.48
CA ASP A 1076 3.59 10.48 -32.25
C ASP A 1076 3.11 11.83 -31.64
N PRO A 1077 3.68 12.26 -30.49
CA PRO A 1077 3.39 13.56 -29.88
C PRO A 1077 3.60 14.79 -30.78
N ASN A 1078 4.45 14.70 -31.80
CA ASN A 1078 4.70 15.79 -32.74
C ASN A 1078 3.70 15.81 -33.92
N ASP A 1079 2.83 14.81 -34.06
CA ASP A 1079 1.78 14.80 -35.07
C ASP A 1079 0.71 15.84 -34.73
N MET A 1080 0.20 16.55 -35.74
CA MET A 1080 -0.84 17.57 -35.55
C MET A 1080 -2.13 17.00 -34.94
N ASN A 1081 -2.42 15.72 -35.11
CA ASN A 1081 -3.61 15.08 -34.57
C ASN A 1081 -3.42 14.49 -33.17
N TYR A 1082 -2.21 14.59 -32.59
CA TYR A 1082 -1.94 14.05 -31.27
C TYR A 1082 -2.74 14.75 -30.17
N ASN A 1083 -3.50 13.97 -29.41
CA ASN A 1083 -4.05 14.37 -28.12
C ASN A 1083 -4.10 13.16 -27.16
N GLY A 1084 -3.28 13.22 -26.10
CA GLY A 1084 -3.16 12.14 -25.11
C GLY A 1084 -4.25 12.08 -24.04
N TYR A 1085 -5.29 12.89 -24.09
CA TYR A 1085 -6.36 12.93 -23.07
C TYR A 1085 -7.69 12.42 -23.62
N TYR A 1086 -8.01 11.16 -23.34
CA TYR A 1086 -9.28 10.56 -23.74
C TYR A 1086 -10.36 10.83 -22.70
N TYR A 1087 -11.39 11.56 -23.13
CA TYR A 1087 -12.64 11.74 -22.39
C TYR A 1087 -13.81 11.49 -23.34
N ASN A 1088 -14.46 10.35 -23.20
CA ASN A 1088 -15.51 9.91 -24.12
C ASN A 1088 -16.78 10.78 -24.01
N ASN A 1089 -16.99 11.41 -22.86
CA ASN A 1089 -18.12 12.31 -22.60
C ASN A 1089 -17.88 13.77 -23.04
N ASN A 1090 -16.75 14.07 -23.69
CA ASN A 1090 -16.43 15.42 -24.15
C ASN A 1090 -17.39 15.85 -25.28
N ASP A 1091 -18.35 16.74 -24.99
CA ASP A 1091 -19.25 17.34 -25.98
C ASP A 1091 -18.82 18.76 -26.39
N SER A 1092 -17.54 18.96 -26.69
CA SER A 1092 -17.04 20.25 -27.20
C SER A 1092 -17.22 20.39 -28.72
N HIS A 1093 -16.88 21.55 -29.28
CA HIS A 1093 -16.79 21.76 -30.73
C HIS A 1093 -15.43 21.34 -31.32
N ASP A 1094 -14.51 20.82 -30.50
CA ASP A 1094 -13.20 20.39 -30.97
C ASP A 1094 -13.31 19.01 -31.65
N TYR A 1095 -13.14 19.02 -32.96
CA TYR A 1095 -13.17 17.84 -33.82
C TYR A 1095 -12.31 16.69 -33.28
N LYS A 1096 -11.14 16.99 -32.69
CA LYS A 1096 -10.13 15.99 -32.31
C LYS A 1096 -10.47 15.23 -31.03
N VAL A 1097 -11.29 15.80 -30.14
CA VAL A 1097 -11.57 15.21 -28.82
C VAL A 1097 -13.05 14.94 -28.58
N ALA A 1098 -13.95 15.60 -29.32
CA ALA A 1098 -15.38 15.44 -29.10
C ALA A 1098 -15.81 13.98 -29.28
N HIS A 1099 -16.54 13.48 -28.27
CA HIS A 1099 -16.97 12.09 -28.12
C HIS A 1099 -15.82 11.07 -28.23
N GLY A 1100 -14.62 11.46 -27.79
CA GLY A 1100 -13.46 10.58 -27.73
C GLY A 1100 -12.80 10.30 -29.08
N MET A 1101 -12.89 11.21 -30.06
CA MET A 1101 -12.27 11.08 -31.39
C MET A 1101 -10.76 10.80 -31.34
N ASN A 1102 -10.09 11.11 -30.23
CA ASN A 1102 -8.67 10.86 -30.01
C ASN A 1102 -8.35 9.50 -29.36
N TYR A 1103 -9.28 8.56 -29.22
CA TYR A 1103 -9.09 7.26 -28.55
C TYR A 1103 -7.79 6.51 -28.96
N HIS A 1104 -7.42 6.61 -30.25
CA HIS A 1104 -6.19 6.05 -30.81
C HIS A 1104 -5.28 7.12 -31.44
N GLN A 1105 -5.33 8.36 -30.96
CA GLN A 1105 -4.52 9.47 -31.47
C GLN A 1105 -3.69 10.12 -30.37
N GLY A 1106 -3.18 9.34 -29.43
CA GLY A 1106 -2.31 9.84 -28.38
C GLY A 1106 -2.41 9.13 -27.03
N PRO A 1107 -3.58 8.65 -26.57
CA PRO A 1107 -3.69 7.89 -25.34
C PRO A 1107 -2.75 6.69 -25.35
N GLU A 1108 -2.33 6.29 -24.14
CA GLU A 1108 -1.27 5.32 -23.91
C GLU A 1108 -1.88 3.93 -23.67
N TRP A 1109 -1.81 3.06 -24.66
CA TRP A 1109 -2.40 1.72 -24.59
C TRP A 1109 -1.41 0.71 -24.02
N LEU A 1110 -1.85 -0.17 -23.12
CA LEU A 1110 -0.92 -1.06 -22.42
C LEU A 1110 -0.52 -2.30 -23.24
N TRP A 1111 -1.45 -2.91 -23.97
CA TRP A 1111 -1.17 -4.15 -24.71
C TRP A 1111 -0.05 -4.06 -25.79
N PRO A 1112 0.15 -2.93 -26.51
CA PRO A 1112 1.26 -2.83 -27.47
C PRO A 1112 2.63 -2.83 -26.80
N VAL A 1113 2.72 -2.54 -25.49
CA VAL A 1113 3.98 -2.64 -24.73
C VAL A 1113 4.52 -4.06 -24.79
N GLY A 1114 3.65 -5.07 -24.66
CA GLY A 1114 4.07 -6.46 -24.74
C GLY A 1114 4.72 -6.78 -26.09
N TYR A 1115 4.07 -6.41 -27.20
CA TYR A 1115 4.63 -6.61 -28.55
C TYR A 1115 5.93 -5.84 -28.78
N TYR A 1116 6.01 -4.59 -28.31
CA TYR A 1116 7.25 -3.80 -28.36
C TYR A 1116 8.40 -4.48 -27.60
N LEU A 1117 8.17 -4.94 -26.36
CA LEU A 1117 9.20 -5.59 -25.55
C LEU A 1117 9.64 -6.92 -26.18
N ARG A 1118 8.70 -7.73 -26.69
CA ARG A 1118 9.00 -8.99 -27.40
C ARG A 1118 9.83 -8.72 -28.65
N ALA A 1119 9.45 -7.74 -29.48
CA ALA A 1119 10.21 -7.34 -30.65
C ALA A 1119 11.63 -6.89 -30.26
N ARG A 1120 11.76 -6.03 -29.25
CA ARG A 1120 13.04 -5.51 -28.79
C ARG A 1120 13.99 -6.58 -28.26
N LEU A 1121 13.49 -7.51 -27.43
CA LEU A 1121 14.26 -8.67 -26.95
C LEU A 1121 14.72 -9.56 -28.11
N ARG A 1122 13.91 -9.68 -29.16
CA ARG A 1122 14.25 -10.50 -30.33
C ARG A 1122 15.30 -9.85 -31.22
N PHE A 1123 15.17 -8.55 -31.51
CA PHE A 1123 16.09 -7.84 -32.38
C PHE A 1123 17.43 -7.54 -31.72
N VAL A 1124 17.48 -7.25 -30.41
CA VAL A 1124 18.77 -7.06 -29.72
C VAL A 1124 19.64 -8.31 -29.79
N ARG A 1125 19.04 -9.50 -29.73
CA ARG A 1125 19.74 -10.79 -29.92
C ARG A 1125 20.25 -10.97 -31.35
N LYS A 1126 19.53 -10.45 -32.35
CA LYS A 1126 19.95 -10.50 -33.78
C LYS A 1126 21.10 -9.54 -34.09
N ILE A 1127 21.15 -8.38 -33.43
CA ILE A 1127 22.25 -7.41 -33.56
C ILE A 1127 23.55 -8.00 -33.00
N GLY A 1128 23.44 -8.81 -31.93
CA GLY A 1128 24.60 -9.48 -31.33
C GLY A 1128 25.47 -8.57 -30.43
N ASP A 1129 24.99 -7.38 -30.06
CA ASP A 1129 25.65 -6.50 -29.11
C ASP A 1129 25.29 -6.90 -27.67
N ALA A 1130 26.29 -7.44 -26.94
CA ALA A 1130 26.13 -7.89 -25.56
C ALA A 1130 25.78 -6.76 -24.59
N GLN A 1131 26.29 -5.55 -24.80
CA GLN A 1131 25.99 -4.41 -23.95
C GLN A 1131 24.57 -3.91 -24.20
N ALA A 1132 24.15 -3.83 -25.47
CA ALA A 1132 22.77 -3.50 -25.82
C ALA A 1132 21.78 -4.54 -25.26
N LEU A 1133 22.13 -5.83 -25.30
CA LEU A 1133 21.32 -6.90 -24.69
C LEU A 1133 21.18 -6.71 -23.19
N LYS A 1134 22.28 -6.47 -22.47
CA LYS A 1134 22.26 -6.24 -21.02
C LYS A 1134 21.39 -5.03 -20.65
N THR A 1135 21.57 -3.90 -21.34
CA THR A 1135 20.76 -2.70 -21.15
C THR A 1135 19.29 -2.97 -21.45
N THR A 1136 18.99 -3.74 -22.51
CA THR A 1136 17.62 -4.11 -22.87
C THR A 1136 16.95 -4.99 -21.83
N LEU A 1137 17.64 -5.99 -21.31
CA LEU A 1137 17.10 -6.82 -20.24
C LEU A 1137 16.80 -6.01 -18.96
N ALA A 1138 17.67 -5.06 -18.61
CA ALA A 1138 17.46 -4.18 -17.47
C ALA A 1138 16.22 -3.29 -17.66
N GLU A 1139 16.11 -2.63 -18.82
CA GLU A 1139 14.97 -1.77 -19.15
C GLU A 1139 13.65 -2.55 -19.27
N THR A 1140 13.68 -3.75 -19.85
CA THR A 1140 12.50 -4.63 -19.87
C THR A 1140 12.04 -4.95 -18.45
N LYS A 1141 12.95 -5.29 -17.54
CA LYS A 1141 12.62 -5.55 -16.13
C LYS A 1141 12.05 -4.32 -15.42
N GLU A 1142 12.59 -3.13 -15.71
CA GLU A 1142 12.08 -1.86 -15.19
C GLU A 1142 10.64 -1.58 -15.64
N ILE A 1143 10.36 -1.69 -16.95
CA ILE A 1143 9.02 -1.47 -17.51
C ILE A 1143 8.00 -2.47 -16.94
N LEU A 1144 8.39 -3.74 -16.81
CA LEU A 1144 7.54 -4.77 -16.21
C LEU A 1144 7.30 -4.51 -14.72
N SER A 1145 8.32 -4.02 -13.99
CA SER A 1145 8.18 -3.64 -12.58
C SER A 1145 7.22 -2.48 -12.39
N ASN A 1146 7.25 -1.46 -13.25
CA ASN A 1146 6.31 -0.33 -13.19
C ASN A 1146 4.86 -0.79 -13.40
N ASN A 1147 4.64 -1.68 -14.37
CA ASN A 1147 3.32 -2.29 -14.59
C ASN A 1147 2.88 -3.16 -13.40
N PHE A 1148 3.79 -3.89 -12.77
CA PHE A 1148 3.47 -4.66 -11.57
C PHE A 1148 3.07 -3.76 -10.39
N GLN A 1149 3.76 -2.64 -10.19
CA GLN A 1149 3.39 -1.65 -9.17
C GLN A 1149 2.01 -1.07 -9.43
N LEU A 1150 1.69 -0.74 -10.70
CA LEU A 1150 0.36 -0.29 -11.09
C LEU A 1150 -0.70 -1.34 -10.72
N LEU A 1151 -0.51 -2.60 -11.14
CA LEU A 1151 -1.40 -3.73 -10.83
C LEU A 1151 -1.66 -3.87 -9.32
N GLN A 1152 -0.61 -3.73 -8.49
CA GLN A 1152 -0.73 -3.85 -7.03
C GLN A 1152 -1.40 -2.64 -6.36
N SER A 1153 -1.33 -1.46 -6.99
CA SER A 1153 -1.86 -0.21 -6.44
C SER A 1153 -3.37 -0.04 -6.67
N THR A 1154 -3.94 -0.68 -7.71
CA THR A 1154 -5.36 -0.54 -8.00
C THR A 1154 -6.20 -1.47 -7.11
N PRO A 1155 -7.39 -1.05 -6.65
CA PRO A 1155 -8.28 -1.95 -5.93
C PRO A 1155 -8.71 -3.13 -6.83
N TRP A 1156 -8.76 -2.93 -8.15
CA TRP A 1156 -9.08 -3.95 -9.14
C TRP A 1156 -8.07 -5.10 -9.23
N ARG A 1157 -6.84 -4.93 -8.72
CA ARG A 1157 -5.75 -5.90 -8.89
C ARG A 1157 -5.53 -6.30 -10.35
N GLY A 1158 -5.64 -5.31 -11.24
CA GLY A 1158 -5.48 -5.50 -12.66
C GLY A 1158 -4.94 -4.25 -13.36
N LEU A 1159 -4.53 -4.46 -14.61
CA LEU A 1159 -4.03 -3.44 -15.51
C LEU A 1159 -5.14 -2.86 -16.41
N PRO A 1160 -5.18 -1.52 -16.56
CA PRO A 1160 -6.17 -0.86 -17.39
C PRO A 1160 -5.96 -1.14 -18.89
N GLU A 1161 -6.98 -0.82 -19.68
CA GLU A 1161 -6.90 -0.80 -21.13
C GLU A 1161 -5.92 0.25 -21.64
N LEU A 1162 -6.04 1.47 -21.11
CA LEU A 1162 -5.20 2.61 -21.48
C LEU A 1162 -5.03 3.58 -20.31
N THR A 1163 -4.00 4.43 -20.42
CA THR A 1163 -3.85 5.65 -19.61
C THR A 1163 -3.93 6.88 -20.51
N ASN A 1164 -4.22 8.02 -19.89
CA ASN A 1164 -3.99 9.30 -20.53
C ASN A 1164 -2.47 9.57 -20.61
N ARG A 1165 -2.13 10.76 -21.10
CA ARG A 1165 -0.75 11.23 -21.27
C ARG A 1165 0.10 10.97 -20.02
N ASP A 1166 1.28 10.42 -20.24
CA ASP A 1166 2.33 10.20 -19.25
C ASP A 1166 1.84 9.43 -18.00
N GLY A 1167 1.01 8.41 -18.25
CA GLY A 1167 0.51 7.50 -17.22
C GLY A 1167 -0.64 8.04 -16.35
N GLU A 1168 -1.22 9.20 -16.68
CA GLU A 1168 -2.37 9.73 -15.94
C GLU A 1168 -3.58 8.78 -16.01
N PRO A 1169 -4.30 8.51 -14.91
CA PRO A 1169 -5.50 7.67 -14.93
C PRO A 1169 -6.56 8.21 -15.91
N CYS A 1170 -7.15 7.32 -16.71
CA CYS A 1170 -8.25 7.64 -17.60
C CYS A 1170 -9.58 7.11 -17.01
N PRO A 1171 -10.53 7.98 -16.62
CA PRO A 1171 -11.81 7.56 -16.04
C PRO A 1171 -12.68 6.69 -16.97
N ASP A 1172 -12.55 6.88 -18.29
CA ASP A 1172 -13.28 6.11 -19.30
C ASP A 1172 -12.53 4.83 -19.74
N SER A 1173 -11.32 4.59 -19.22
CA SER A 1173 -10.59 3.36 -19.51
C SER A 1173 -11.21 2.21 -18.74
N CYS A 1174 -11.35 1.05 -19.39
CA CYS A 1174 -11.60 -0.18 -18.69
C CYS A 1174 -10.48 -0.43 -17.66
N PRO A 1175 -10.78 -0.59 -16.35
CA PRO A 1175 -9.75 -0.70 -15.31
C PRO A 1175 -9.01 -2.05 -15.31
N VAL A 1176 -9.60 -3.10 -15.89
CA VAL A 1176 -8.99 -4.42 -16.05
C VAL A 1176 -9.25 -4.91 -17.46
N GLN A 1177 -8.20 -5.13 -18.24
CA GLN A 1177 -8.33 -5.50 -19.65
C GLN A 1177 -7.49 -6.73 -20.02
N ALA A 1178 -8.05 -7.59 -20.87
CA ALA A 1178 -7.54 -8.94 -21.14
C ALA A 1178 -6.17 -8.91 -21.83
N TRP A 1179 -6.04 -8.14 -22.90
CA TRP A 1179 -4.80 -8.03 -23.65
C TRP A 1179 -3.66 -7.36 -22.87
N SER A 1180 -3.96 -6.49 -21.89
CA SER A 1180 -2.96 -5.78 -21.10
C SER A 1180 -2.26 -6.76 -20.17
N HIS A 1181 -2.99 -7.73 -19.61
CA HIS A 1181 -2.42 -8.83 -18.85
C HIS A 1181 -1.70 -9.81 -19.77
N ALA A 1182 -2.37 -10.24 -20.84
CA ALA A 1182 -1.89 -11.31 -21.70
C ALA A 1182 -0.53 -10.99 -22.33
N THR A 1183 -0.42 -9.81 -22.94
CA THR A 1183 0.77 -9.44 -23.72
C THR A 1183 1.99 -9.21 -22.84
N LEU A 1184 1.83 -8.74 -21.60
CA LEU A 1184 2.93 -8.66 -20.63
C LEU A 1184 3.34 -10.03 -20.10
N LEU A 1185 2.37 -10.93 -19.87
CA LEU A 1185 2.63 -12.31 -19.48
C LEU A 1185 3.45 -13.05 -20.57
N GLU A 1186 3.18 -12.76 -21.84
CA GLU A 1186 3.98 -13.27 -22.95
C GLU A 1186 5.44 -12.78 -22.95
N VAL A 1187 5.71 -11.55 -22.48
CA VAL A 1187 7.09 -11.05 -22.34
C VAL A 1187 7.84 -11.86 -21.28
N PHE A 1188 7.21 -12.15 -20.14
CA PHE A 1188 7.83 -12.99 -19.11
C PHE A 1188 8.15 -14.39 -19.62
N HIS A 1189 7.26 -14.97 -20.41
CA HIS A 1189 7.51 -16.26 -21.04
C HIS A 1189 8.68 -16.21 -22.03
N ASP A 1190 8.77 -15.18 -22.87
CA ASP A 1190 9.88 -15.00 -23.82
C ASP A 1190 11.23 -14.71 -23.11
N LEU A 1191 11.21 -14.09 -21.92
CA LEU A 1191 12.39 -13.93 -21.08
C LEU A 1191 12.88 -15.28 -20.53
N GLN A 1192 11.96 -16.11 -20.02
CA GLN A 1192 12.31 -17.42 -19.48
C GLN A 1192 12.83 -18.39 -20.54
N GLN A 1193 12.30 -18.36 -21.76
CA GLN A 1193 12.77 -19.23 -22.84
C GLN A 1193 14.10 -18.80 -23.47
N GLY A 1194 14.50 -17.55 -23.27
CA GLY A 1194 15.69 -16.98 -23.90
C GLY A 1194 16.83 -16.65 -22.94
N GLU A 1195 16.72 -17.11 -21.70
CA GLU A 1195 17.85 -17.54 -20.85
C GLU A 1195 18.29 -18.95 -21.26
#